data_AF-A0A1W2TUJ4-F1
#
_entry.id   AF-A0A1W2TUJ4-F1
#
_cell.length_a   1.000
_cell.length_b   1.000
_cell.length_c   1.000
_cell.angle_alpha   90.00
_cell.angle_beta   90.00
_cell.angle_gamma   90.00
#
_symmetry.space_group_name_H-M   'P 1'
#
loop_
_entity.id
_entity.type
_entity.pdbx_description
1 polymer ?
#
loop_
_entity_poly.entity_id
_entity_poly.type
_entity_poly.pdbx_seq_one_letter_code
_entity_poly.pdbx_strand_id
1 'polypeptide(L)'
;MLFYDRVLDLYINDKPLLISSKVQQAAFKVGVSLRWNSNGYVRGVSSDEVKLLSQELGLVMLSVQDFMHLAQREPRVASNEFAEWLSDSFFLSPHGRMLDSGERELEIPASRPGWFDINNIADSGLPSDISPTPTAGKWKFWSLEDPGFKSTAVRGFVTSSGTCSLDLGIPHYARHPGLMIRECYRKKPYVNKHPLDRIWVEYEAVTLLRHDDEIRDFFRGLDLDKIISSADQDEFLATRNNERLCDLKGKQRLSLGDYDGLRVVSFATIANTLSEVPSSNTIYVTGHKHPDADAVVSSVFEAARKSIAQKTSCVAWVERVPYVVRQLLGQKICDDLCRMPKFGRTHDVVLVDCHTLDEGHDYQVKSVIDHHIISSTYPYFVAVSQEVSWSSTIQVYVKFLGSGLDLDQPSAKILLEATLLEAEPQLVKKMSRLDNLAFHRLITLAGESRGYPELMEMLIGDPDTTDRFMEDYKQTLYGFAVIKAKAITCFKARAEANNVEKRLPLTVVKQVAYNPSFDGVARETIGLYFNEDFYDKGFRAAIQLAVQKACEAFHGIDHVVANGNQVDVTNVAHQTPRLLLGPLLESIVAEHLRFFYSDRIGMYISCGFYNHNTGPNFSGADKPTCAISFYDVQELLHGTSTSFLSLQQYWELYEECTALGDAVMLKSLRDKKYVELLDTIVRASDTRDYKYLISVCSKYD
;
A
#
# COMPACT_ATOMS: atom_id res chain seq x y z
N MET A 1 -3.52 17.56 -11.40
CA MET A 1 -2.69 18.64 -11.95
C MET A 1 -3.55 19.89 -12.05
N LEU A 2 -2.99 21.05 -11.72
CA LEU A 2 -3.70 22.33 -11.88
C LEU A 2 -3.61 22.79 -13.33
N PHE A 3 -4.76 22.98 -13.97
CA PHE A 3 -4.90 23.70 -15.25
C PHE A 3 -5.71 24.98 -15.04
N TYR A 4 -5.77 25.86 -16.04
CA TYR A 4 -6.51 27.13 -15.97
C TYR A 4 -7.62 27.14 -17.03
N ASP A 5 -8.87 27.22 -16.58
CA ASP A 5 -10.02 27.43 -17.46
C ASP A 5 -10.27 28.93 -17.62
N ARG A 6 -10.28 29.41 -18.87
CA ARG A 6 -10.42 30.83 -19.22
C ARG A 6 -11.86 31.36 -19.14
N VAL A 7 -12.86 30.48 -19.16
CA VAL A 7 -14.28 30.84 -19.14
C VAL A 7 -14.72 31.09 -17.70
N LEU A 8 -14.30 30.23 -16.78
CA LEU A 8 -14.58 30.35 -15.36
C LEU A 8 -13.64 31.32 -14.63
N ASP A 9 -12.47 31.65 -15.22
CA ASP A 9 -11.35 32.35 -14.55
C ASP A 9 -10.93 31.64 -13.25
N LEU A 10 -10.58 30.35 -13.41
CA LEU A 10 -10.21 29.46 -12.31
C LEU A 10 -9.04 28.54 -12.67
N TYR A 11 -8.16 28.35 -11.69
CA TYR A 11 -7.18 27.26 -11.67
C TYR A 11 -7.81 26.04 -11.00
N ILE A 12 -7.96 24.95 -11.74
CA ILE A 12 -8.75 23.77 -11.37
C ILE A 12 -7.81 22.57 -11.28
N ASN A 13 -7.85 21.83 -10.16
CA ASN A 13 -7.13 20.57 -10.03
C ASN A 13 -7.99 19.43 -10.58
N ASP A 14 -7.43 18.58 -11.44
CA ASP A 14 -8.10 17.34 -11.88
C ASP A 14 -8.27 16.31 -10.74
N LYS A 15 -7.45 16.40 -9.69
CA LYS A 15 -7.45 15.53 -8.49
C LYS A 15 -8.15 16.17 -7.28
N PRO A 16 -8.56 15.36 -6.27
CA PRO A 16 -9.12 15.86 -5.03
C PRO A 16 -8.10 16.63 -4.16
N LEU A 17 -8.63 17.44 -3.24
CA LEU A 17 -7.89 18.15 -2.19
C LEU A 17 -7.06 17.16 -1.37
N LEU A 18 -5.75 17.40 -1.35
CA LEU A 18 -4.80 16.71 -0.49
C LEU A 18 -4.86 17.27 0.94
N ILE A 19 -4.73 16.39 1.93
CA ILE A 19 -4.49 16.77 3.32
C ILE A 19 -3.15 17.50 3.44
N SER A 20 -3.12 18.55 4.26
CA SER A 20 -1.96 19.40 4.54
C SER A 20 -2.18 20.11 5.88
N SER A 21 -1.15 20.71 6.47
CA SER A 21 -1.31 21.47 7.72
C SER A 21 -2.22 22.67 7.53
N LYS A 22 -2.17 23.34 6.36
CA LYS A 22 -3.15 24.40 6.03
C LYS A 22 -4.59 23.86 6.08
N VAL A 23 -4.84 22.67 5.53
CA VAL A 23 -6.17 22.04 5.50
C VAL A 23 -6.62 21.61 6.89
N GLN A 24 -5.71 21.07 7.72
CA GLN A 24 -6.01 20.75 9.12
C GLN A 24 -6.31 21.98 9.97
N GLN A 25 -5.52 23.05 9.84
CA GLN A 25 -5.74 24.33 10.54
C GLN A 25 -7.07 24.98 10.14
N ALA A 26 -7.37 25.00 8.84
CA ALA A 26 -8.65 25.49 8.33
C ALA A 26 -9.83 24.70 8.92
N ALA A 27 -9.76 23.36 8.87
CA ALA A 27 -10.80 22.50 9.40
C ALA A 27 -10.99 22.64 10.92
N PHE A 28 -9.90 22.73 11.68
CA PHE A 28 -9.95 23.01 13.12
C PHE A 28 -10.66 24.33 13.42
N LYS A 29 -10.31 25.39 12.70
CA LYS A 29 -10.92 26.72 12.85
C LYS A 29 -12.41 26.74 12.51
N VAL A 30 -12.88 25.94 11.56
CA VAL A 30 -14.31 25.80 11.20
C VAL A 30 -15.03 24.63 11.90
N GLY A 31 -14.38 23.94 12.84
CA GLY A 31 -14.98 22.83 13.60
C GLY A 31 -15.24 21.54 12.80
N VAL A 32 -14.58 21.35 11.65
CA VAL A 32 -14.75 20.20 10.76
C VAL A 32 -13.81 19.06 11.15
N SER A 33 -14.36 17.84 11.29
CA SER A 33 -13.56 16.63 11.55
C SER A 33 -13.14 15.98 10.23
N LEU A 34 -11.85 16.13 9.88
CA LEU A 34 -11.30 15.59 8.64
C LEU A 34 -11.08 14.07 8.69
N ARG A 35 -11.26 13.44 7.54
CA ARG A 35 -10.76 12.08 7.23
C ARG A 35 -10.12 12.11 5.85
N TRP A 36 -9.08 11.30 5.65
CA TRP A 36 -8.46 11.10 4.34
C TRP A 36 -8.35 9.60 3.99
N ASN A 37 -7.93 9.30 2.77
CA ASN A 37 -7.60 7.94 2.31
C ASN A 37 -6.08 7.72 2.25
N SER A 38 -5.67 6.53 1.82
CA SER A 38 -4.27 6.14 1.63
C SER A 38 -3.51 6.94 0.56
N ASN A 39 -4.19 7.75 -0.25
CA ASN A 39 -3.55 8.69 -1.20
C ASN A 39 -3.40 10.10 -0.59
N GLY A 40 -3.89 10.33 0.63
CA GLY A 40 -3.94 11.64 1.27
C GLY A 40 -5.12 12.53 0.84
N TYR A 41 -6.09 12.04 0.07
CA TYR A 41 -7.25 12.84 -0.35
C TYR A 41 -8.28 12.97 0.77
N VAL A 42 -8.75 14.19 1.04
CA VAL A 42 -9.83 14.49 1.99
C VAL A 42 -11.14 13.88 1.51
N ARG A 43 -11.83 13.14 2.38
CA ARG A 43 -13.06 12.38 2.06
C ARG A 43 -14.06 12.32 3.21
N GLY A 44 -15.31 11.96 2.90
CA GLY A 44 -16.32 11.68 3.92
C GLY A 44 -16.86 12.93 4.63
N VAL A 45 -16.79 14.06 3.92
CA VAL A 45 -17.24 15.39 4.35
C VAL A 45 -18.64 15.67 3.80
N SER A 46 -19.49 16.36 4.57
CA SER A 46 -20.81 16.81 4.12
C SER A 46 -20.74 18.09 3.28
N SER A 47 -21.82 18.44 2.58
CA SER A 47 -21.91 19.68 1.78
C SER A 47 -21.60 20.93 2.62
N ASP A 48 -22.12 20.99 3.85
CA ASP A 48 -21.88 22.12 4.76
C ASP A 48 -20.42 22.20 5.21
N GLU A 49 -19.80 21.05 5.54
CA GLU A 49 -18.38 20.98 5.90
C GLU A 49 -17.49 21.42 4.74
N VAL A 50 -17.83 21.03 3.50
CA VAL A 50 -17.11 21.50 2.30
C VAL A 50 -17.30 22.99 2.10
N LYS A 51 -18.51 23.54 2.25
CA LYS A 51 -18.76 24.99 2.10
C LYS A 51 -17.93 25.81 3.09
N LEU A 52 -17.93 25.42 4.36
CA LEU A 52 -17.12 26.08 5.41
C LEU A 52 -15.62 25.95 5.14
N LEU A 53 -15.14 24.75 4.81
CA LEU A 53 -13.72 24.49 4.57
C LEU A 53 -13.23 25.18 3.29
N SER A 54 -14.04 25.21 2.22
CA SER A 54 -13.75 25.92 0.98
C SER A 54 -13.64 27.42 1.20
N GLN A 55 -14.56 28.01 1.97
CA GLN A 55 -14.50 29.43 2.33
C GLN A 55 -13.21 29.78 3.08
N GLU A 56 -12.83 28.99 4.09
CA GLU A 56 -11.61 29.20 4.87
C GLU A 56 -10.33 29.00 4.04
N LEU A 57 -10.31 28.02 3.14
CA LEU A 57 -9.15 27.73 2.30
C LEU A 57 -8.98 28.69 1.11
N GLY A 58 -10.03 29.45 0.76
CA GLY A 58 -10.11 30.27 -0.45
C GLY A 58 -10.40 29.47 -1.73
N LEU A 59 -11.07 28.32 -1.58
CA LEU A 59 -11.52 27.48 -2.69
C LEU A 59 -12.88 27.95 -3.23
N VAL A 60 -13.08 27.79 -4.53
CA VAL A 60 -14.38 27.97 -5.20
C VAL A 60 -15.02 26.60 -5.39
N MET A 61 -16.22 26.41 -4.84
CA MET A 61 -17.08 25.30 -5.25
C MET A 61 -17.75 25.67 -6.58
N LEU A 62 -17.74 24.75 -7.54
CA LEU A 62 -18.40 24.96 -8.83
C LEU A 62 -19.92 24.75 -8.69
N SER A 63 -20.71 25.56 -9.39
CA SER A 63 -22.14 25.29 -9.58
C SER A 63 -22.35 24.12 -10.54
N VAL A 64 -23.59 23.63 -10.64
CA VAL A 64 -24.01 22.67 -11.67
C VAL A 64 -23.77 23.27 -13.05
N GLN A 65 -24.12 24.55 -13.26
CA GLN A 65 -23.83 25.28 -14.48
C GLN A 65 -22.32 25.28 -14.81
N ASP A 66 -21.49 25.76 -13.88
CA ASP A 66 -20.04 25.87 -14.08
C ASP A 66 -19.41 24.51 -14.36
N PHE A 67 -19.77 23.49 -13.56
CA PHE A 67 -19.21 22.15 -13.68
C PHE A 67 -19.61 21.48 -14.99
N MET A 68 -20.88 21.54 -15.40
CA MET A 68 -21.37 20.79 -16.55
C MET A 68 -20.82 21.36 -17.86
N HIS A 69 -20.79 22.70 -17.98
CA HIS A 69 -20.10 23.35 -19.10
C HIS A 69 -18.58 23.14 -19.07
N LEU A 70 -17.95 23.07 -17.89
CA LEU A 70 -16.54 22.70 -17.77
C LEU A 70 -16.29 21.26 -18.23
N ALA A 71 -17.11 20.29 -17.81
CA ALA A 71 -16.98 18.89 -18.20
C ALA A 71 -17.15 18.67 -19.70
N GLN A 72 -18.00 19.47 -20.36
CA GLN A 72 -18.14 19.48 -21.82
C GLN A 72 -16.85 19.92 -22.53
N ARG A 73 -16.13 20.92 -22.00
CA ARG A 73 -14.88 21.46 -22.58
C ARG A 73 -13.62 20.68 -22.18
N GLU A 74 -13.60 20.17 -20.96
CA GLU A 74 -12.45 19.60 -20.28
C GLU A 74 -12.81 18.22 -19.67
N PRO A 75 -13.11 17.18 -20.48
CA PRO A 75 -13.65 15.90 -19.98
C PRO A 75 -12.83 15.22 -18.88
N ARG A 76 -11.53 15.53 -18.77
CA ARG A 76 -10.63 15.08 -17.68
C ARG A 76 -11.11 15.46 -16.28
N VAL A 77 -11.98 16.46 -16.10
CA VAL A 77 -12.53 16.76 -14.77
C VAL A 77 -13.48 15.66 -14.31
N ALA A 78 -14.17 15.00 -15.25
CA ALA A 78 -15.15 13.94 -15.05
C ALA A 78 -14.50 12.60 -14.67
N SER A 79 -13.72 12.61 -13.58
CA SER A 79 -13.03 11.45 -13.02
C SER A 79 -13.99 10.33 -12.60
N ASN A 80 -13.57 9.09 -12.86
CA ASN A 80 -14.20 7.87 -12.36
C ASN A 80 -13.69 7.45 -10.97
N GLU A 81 -12.71 8.17 -10.39
CA GLU A 81 -12.05 7.81 -9.13
C GLU A 81 -12.74 8.39 -7.87
N PHE A 82 -13.50 9.47 -8.03
CA PHE A 82 -14.15 10.17 -6.90
C PHE A 82 -15.43 10.92 -7.30
N ALA A 83 -16.28 11.15 -6.31
CA ALA A 83 -17.44 12.04 -6.38
C ALA A 83 -17.14 13.36 -5.65
N GLU A 84 -17.78 14.45 -6.04
CA GLU A 84 -17.57 15.79 -5.49
C GLU A 84 -18.88 16.55 -5.29
N TRP A 85 -18.91 17.37 -4.24
CA TRP A 85 -20.00 18.30 -3.97
C TRP A 85 -19.89 19.54 -4.87
N LEU A 86 -21.02 19.93 -5.47
CA LEU A 86 -21.19 21.21 -6.17
C LEU A 86 -21.83 22.24 -5.22
N SER A 87 -21.80 23.53 -5.56
CA SER A 87 -22.33 24.58 -4.67
C SER A 87 -23.85 24.49 -4.47
N ASP A 88 -24.55 24.03 -5.51
CA ASP A 88 -25.99 24.22 -5.64
C ASP A 88 -26.78 23.25 -4.80
N SER A 89 -27.90 23.73 -4.28
CA SER A 89 -28.77 22.96 -3.41
C SER A 89 -30.22 23.10 -3.85
N PHE A 90 -30.96 22.01 -3.69
CA PHE A 90 -32.31 21.84 -4.22
C PHE A 90 -33.22 21.28 -3.12
N PHE A 91 -34.51 21.59 -3.19
CA PHE A 91 -35.53 21.00 -2.34
C PHE A 91 -36.84 20.83 -3.11
N LEU A 92 -37.71 19.90 -2.68
CA LEU A 92 -39.06 19.80 -3.24
C LEU A 92 -40.01 20.69 -2.42
N SER A 93 -40.79 21.49 -3.13
CA SER A 93 -41.97 22.14 -2.58
C SER A 93 -43.03 21.11 -2.11
N PRO A 94 -44.02 21.51 -1.29
CA PRO A 94 -45.15 20.66 -0.92
C PRO A 94 -45.99 20.13 -2.11
N HIS A 95 -45.79 20.67 -3.31
CA HIS A 95 -46.45 20.25 -4.55
C HIS A 95 -45.54 19.41 -5.46
N GLY A 96 -44.37 18.95 -4.98
CA GLY A 96 -43.43 18.11 -5.73
C GLY A 96 -42.62 18.85 -6.80
N ARG A 97 -42.77 20.18 -6.93
CA ARG A 97 -41.95 21.02 -7.82
C ARG A 97 -40.57 21.23 -7.18
N MET A 98 -39.49 21.10 -7.96
CA MET A 98 -38.13 21.37 -7.46
C MET A 98 -37.86 22.87 -7.41
N LEU A 99 -37.28 23.31 -6.31
CA LEU A 99 -36.86 24.69 -6.08
C LEU A 99 -35.33 24.74 -5.89
N ASP A 100 -34.70 25.78 -6.42
CA ASP A 100 -33.29 26.10 -6.15
C ASP A 100 -33.09 26.75 -4.78
N SER A 101 -31.83 27.06 -4.43
CA SER A 101 -31.50 27.70 -3.16
C SER A 101 -32.04 29.13 -2.98
N GLY A 102 -32.56 29.76 -4.04
CA GLY A 102 -33.26 31.05 -4.04
C GLY A 102 -34.79 30.90 -4.22
N GLU A 103 -35.34 29.71 -3.95
CA GLU A 103 -36.76 29.37 -4.07
C GLU A 103 -37.34 29.49 -5.49
N ARG A 104 -36.51 29.53 -6.54
CA ARG A 104 -36.98 29.57 -7.92
C ARG A 104 -37.35 28.18 -8.39
N GLU A 105 -38.51 28.05 -9.02
CA GLU A 105 -38.97 26.80 -9.62
C GLU A 105 -38.11 26.43 -10.83
N LEU A 106 -37.65 25.18 -10.84
CA LEU A 106 -36.85 24.60 -11.91
C LEU A 106 -37.62 23.47 -12.57
N GLU A 107 -37.81 23.59 -13.88
CA GLU A 107 -38.32 22.51 -14.72
C GLU A 107 -37.22 21.46 -14.91
N ILE A 108 -37.56 20.18 -14.70
CA ILE A 108 -36.67 19.04 -14.92
C ILE A 108 -37.42 18.02 -15.79
N PRO A 109 -36.79 17.44 -16.83
CA PRO A 109 -37.43 16.40 -17.61
C PRO A 109 -37.82 15.17 -16.77
N ALA A 110 -38.92 14.52 -17.15
CA ALA A 110 -39.54 13.44 -16.38
C ALA A 110 -38.88 12.07 -16.62
N SER A 111 -37.72 11.81 -16.01
CA SER A 111 -37.11 10.47 -15.97
C SER A 111 -36.15 10.30 -14.78
N ARG A 112 -36.31 9.23 -13.98
CA ARG A 112 -35.69 9.07 -12.65
C ARG A 112 -35.39 7.60 -12.30
N PRO A 113 -34.13 7.13 -12.36
CA PRO A 113 -32.98 7.77 -13.01
C PRO A 113 -33.18 7.84 -14.52
N GLY A 114 -32.44 8.73 -15.17
CA GLY A 114 -32.39 8.81 -16.63
C GLY A 114 -30.99 9.12 -17.17
N TRP A 115 -30.86 9.27 -18.49
CA TRP A 115 -29.58 9.46 -19.18
C TRP A 115 -29.62 10.62 -20.18
N PHE A 116 -28.59 11.46 -20.18
CA PHE A 116 -28.50 12.65 -21.02
C PHE A 116 -27.13 12.75 -21.70
N ASP A 117 -27.06 13.47 -22.82
CA ASP A 117 -25.80 13.86 -23.46
C ASP A 117 -25.28 15.13 -22.80
N ILE A 118 -23.99 15.21 -22.47
CA ILE A 118 -23.37 16.41 -21.89
C ILE A 118 -23.45 17.63 -22.82
N ASN A 119 -23.69 17.41 -24.11
CA ASN A 119 -23.96 18.46 -25.09
C ASN A 119 -25.41 18.97 -25.11
N ASN A 120 -26.32 18.35 -24.33
CA ASN A 120 -27.73 18.70 -24.24
C ASN A 120 -28.11 19.18 -22.82
N ILE A 121 -27.33 20.13 -22.32
CA ILE A 121 -27.57 20.85 -21.06
C ILE A 121 -28.10 22.25 -21.36
N ALA A 122 -29.04 22.71 -20.53
CA ALA A 122 -29.56 24.08 -20.55
C ALA A 122 -28.54 25.07 -19.96
N ASP A 123 -28.83 26.36 -20.05
CA ASP A 123 -28.03 27.43 -19.42
C ASP A 123 -27.88 27.25 -17.90
N SER A 124 -28.76 26.50 -17.23
CA SER A 124 -28.66 26.15 -15.81
C SER A 124 -27.67 25.00 -15.51
N GLY A 125 -27.06 24.40 -16.53
CA GLY A 125 -26.28 23.16 -16.45
C GLY A 125 -27.10 21.88 -16.28
N LEU A 126 -28.42 21.99 -16.05
CA LEU A 126 -29.31 20.82 -15.98
C LEU A 126 -29.58 20.26 -17.38
N PRO A 127 -29.82 18.94 -17.53
CA PRO A 127 -30.16 18.34 -18.82
C PRO A 127 -31.49 18.88 -19.36
N SER A 128 -31.51 19.29 -20.63
CA SER A 128 -32.73 19.75 -21.31
C SER A 128 -33.63 18.59 -21.77
N ASP A 129 -33.03 17.42 -22.01
CA ASP A 129 -33.72 16.18 -22.36
C ASP A 129 -33.09 15.01 -21.60
N ILE A 130 -33.91 14.02 -21.23
CA ILE A 130 -33.47 12.86 -20.48
C ILE A 130 -34.12 11.61 -21.07
N SER A 131 -33.27 10.72 -21.58
CA SER A 131 -33.67 9.39 -22.04
C SER A 131 -33.93 8.46 -20.85
N PRO A 132 -35.02 7.65 -20.87
CA PRO A 132 -35.23 6.59 -19.88
C PRO A 132 -34.37 5.35 -20.13
N THR A 133 -33.66 5.27 -21.27
CA THR A 133 -32.78 4.15 -21.61
C THR A 133 -31.30 4.53 -21.50
N PRO A 134 -30.45 3.65 -20.94
CA PRO A 134 -29.01 3.85 -20.97
C PRO A 134 -28.49 3.90 -22.41
N THR A 135 -27.44 4.68 -22.65
CA THR A 135 -26.74 4.71 -23.94
C THR A 135 -25.26 4.96 -23.67
N ALA A 136 -24.37 4.34 -24.45
CA ALA A 136 -22.93 4.59 -24.35
C ALA A 136 -22.62 6.09 -24.51
N GLY A 137 -21.63 6.59 -23.76
CA GLY A 137 -21.24 8.00 -23.76
C GLY A 137 -22.17 8.97 -23.01
N LYS A 138 -23.41 8.57 -22.67
CA LYS A 138 -24.32 9.42 -21.89
C LYS A 138 -24.01 9.44 -20.41
N TRP A 139 -24.30 10.56 -19.78
CA TRP A 139 -24.23 10.74 -18.33
C TRP A 139 -25.53 10.28 -17.69
N LYS A 140 -25.44 9.78 -16.45
CA LYS A 140 -26.62 9.37 -15.67
C LYS A 140 -27.09 10.52 -14.77
N PHE A 141 -28.40 10.72 -14.70
CA PHE A 141 -29.01 11.80 -13.94
C PHE A 141 -29.96 11.25 -12.87
N TRP A 142 -29.84 11.81 -11.67
CA TRP A 142 -30.82 11.68 -10.59
C TRP A 142 -31.29 13.05 -10.15
N SER A 143 -32.61 13.21 -10.10
CA SER A 143 -33.31 14.34 -9.50
C SER A 143 -33.70 14.05 -8.05
N LEU A 144 -34.02 15.09 -7.29
CA LEU A 144 -34.52 14.95 -5.92
C LEU A 144 -35.87 14.22 -5.81
N GLU A 145 -35.96 13.20 -4.94
CA GLU A 145 -37.17 12.39 -4.72
C GLU A 145 -37.88 12.66 -3.38
N ASP A 146 -37.15 13.10 -2.34
CA ASP A 146 -37.68 13.26 -0.98
C ASP A 146 -37.90 14.76 -0.63
N PRO A 147 -39.11 15.20 -0.25
CA PRO A 147 -39.37 16.56 0.23
C PRO A 147 -38.91 16.82 1.68
N GLY A 148 -38.51 15.79 2.42
CA GLY A 148 -38.13 15.86 3.83
C GLY A 148 -36.78 16.54 4.10
N PHE A 149 -35.95 16.78 3.08
CA PHE A 149 -34.66 17.43 3.25
C PHE A 149 -34.21 18.27 2.05
N LYS A 150 -33.28 19.19 2.34
CA LYS A 150 -32.51 19.92 1.34
C LYS A 150 -31.36 19.02 0.83
N SER A 151 -31.23 18.90 -0.48
CA SER A 151 -30.14 18.19 -1.14
C SER A 151 -29.11 19.14 -1.72
N THR A 152 -27.89 18.65 -1.93
CA THR A 152 -26.85 19.36 -2.69
C THR A 152 -26.47 18.52 -3.89
N ALA A 153 -26.23 19.16 -5.02
CA ALA A 153 -25.75 18.46 -6.21
C ALA A 153 -24.40 17.77 -5.95
N VAL A 154 -24.32 16.52 -6.37
CA VAL A 154 -23.11 15.71 -6.40
C VAL A 154 -22.82 15.36 -7.85
N ARG A 155 -21.58 15.60 -8.29
CA ARG A 155 -21.05 14.91 -9.46
C ARG A 155 -20.51 13.57 -8.96
N GLY A 156 -20.93 12.46 -9.56
CA GLY A 156 -20.42 11.12 -9.26
C GLY A 156 -19.91 10.33 -10.47
N PHE A 157 -19.54 9.09 -10.22
CA PHE A 157 -19.33 8.06 -11.24
C PHE A 157 -20.09 6.81 -10.82
N VAL A 158 -20.79 6.20 -11.77
CA VAL A 158 -21.71 5.09 -11.55
C VAL A 158 -21.04 3.84 -12.08
N THR A 159 -20.38 3.11 -11.18
CA THR A 159 -19.63 1.89 -11.52
C THR A 159 -20.48 0.88 -12.30
N SER A 160 -21.77 0.75 -11.97
CA SER A 160 -22.71 -0.18 -12.63
C SER A 160 -23.16 0.19 -14.04
N SER A 161 -22.89 1.40 -14.51
CA SER A 161 -23.07 1.76 -15.93
C SER A 161 -21.77 2.22 -16.60
N GLY A 162 -20.66 2.29 -15.86
CA GLY A 162 -19.40 2.83 -16.35
C GLY A 162 -19.47 4.31 -16.77
N THR A 163 -20.45 5.07 -16.26
CA THR A 163 -20.74 6.44 -16.71
C THR A 163 -20.64 7.47 -15.59
N CYS A 164 -20.28 8.70 -15.94
CA CYS A 164 -20.35 9.84 -15.02
C CYS A 164 -21.81 10.20 -14.69
N SER A 165 -22.02 10.86 -13.56
CA SER A 165 -23.35 11.27 -13.12
C SER A 165 -23.43 12.67 -12.52
N LEU A 166 -24.63 13.23 -12.64
CA LEU A 166 -25.11 14.34 -11.83
C LEU A 166 -26.27 13.84 -10.96
N ASP A 167 -26.16 14.01 -9.66
CA ASP A 167 -27.13 13.55 -8.66
C ASP A 167 -27.57 14.73 -7.78
N LEU A 168 -28.86 15.06 -7.84
CA LEU A 168 -29.49 16.13 -7.06
C LEU A 168 -30.22 15.60 -5.81
N GLY A 169 -30.17 14.30 -5.56
CA GLY A 169 -30.91 13.60 -4.51
C GLY A 169 -30.16 13.45 -3.18
N ILE A 170 -28.88 13.79 -3.11
CA ILE A 170 -28.05 13.53 -1.93
C ILE A 170 -28.28 14.60 -0.82
N PRO A 171 -28.68 14.22 0.41
CA PRO A 171 -28.90 15.16 1.50
C PRO A 171 -27.64 15.98 1.82
N HIS A 172 -27.76 17.28 2.06
CA HIS A 172 -26.61 18.16 2.34
C HIS A 172 -25.75 17.72 3.54
N TYR A 173 -26.34 17.09 4.55
CA TYR A 173 -25.63 16.55 5.73
C TYR A 173 -25.01 15.15 5.53
N ALA A 174 -25.25 14.49 4.39
CA ALA A 174 -24.75 13.14 4.13
C ALA A 174 -23.22 13.10 4.10
N ARG A 175 -22.64 11.97 4.55
CA ARG A 175 -21.19 11.72 4.50
C ARG A 175 -20.95 10.37 3.84
N HIS A 176 -20.14 10.33 2.78
CA HIS A 176 -19.82 9.10 2.07
C HIS A 176 -18.30 8.99 1.81
N PRO A 177 -17.64 7.83 1.97
CA PRO A 177 -16.19 7.71 1.80
C PRO A 177 -15.65 8.02 0.39
N GLY A 178 -16.53 8.05 -0.63
CA GLY A 178 -16.19 8.46 -2.00
C GLY A 178 -16.48 9.93 -2.33
N LEU A 179 -17.12 10.69 -1.42
CA LEU A 179 -17.32 12.13 -1.56
C LEU A 179 -16.06 12.87 -1.08
N MET A 180 -15.47 13.66 -1.98
CA MET A 180 -14.24 14.41 -1.79
C MET A 180 -14.42 15.87 -2.25
N ILE A 181 -13.38 16.68 -2.09
CA ILE A 181 -13.37 18.10 -2.45
C ILE A 181 -12.47 18.29 -3.66
N ARG A 182 -12.90 19.05 -4.67
CA ARG A 182 -12.00 19.53 -5.74
C ARG A 182 -11.45 20.91 -5.39
N GLU A 183 -10.18 21.10 -5.71
CA GLU A 183 -9.53 22.41 -5.61
C GLU A 183 -9.80 23.25 -6.86
N CYS A 184 -10.55 24.35 -6.71
CA CYS A 184 -10.63 25.42 -7.70
C CYS A 184 -10.23 26.75 -7.06
N TYR A 185 -9.34 27.50 -7.69
CA TYR A 185 -8.77 28.75 -7.16
C TYR A 185 -8.87 29.91 -8.14
N ARG A 186 -9.22 31.11 -7.66
CA ARG A 186 -9.16 32.37 -8.43
C ARG A 186 -7.72 32.81 -8.77
N LYS A 187 -6.72 32.34 -8.02
CA LYS A 187 -5.30 32.61 -8.26
C LYS A 187 -4.55 31.30 -8.20
N LYS A 188 -3.57 31.10 -9.08
CA LYS A 188 -2.75 29.87 -9.07
C LYS A 188 -2.11 29.71 -7.68
N PRO A 189 -2.32 28.60 -6.96
CA PRO A 189 -1.65 28.38 -5.69
C PRO A 189 -0.15 28.29 -5.95
N TYR A 190 0.64 28.92 -5.08
CA TYR A 190 2.09 28.89 -5.18
C TYR A 190 2.59 27.52 -4.70
N VAL A 191 2.96 26.66 -5.65
CA VAL A 191 3.58 25.36 -5.36
C VAL A 191 5.10 25.56 -5.33
N ASN A 192 5.64 25.79 -4.13
CA ASN A 192 7.09 25.85 -3.95
C ASN A 192 7.67 24.44 -4.09
N LYS A 193 8.40 24.17 -5.19
CA LYS A 193 9.10 22.90 -5.36
C LYS A 193 10.35 22.90 -4.49
N HIS A 194 10.54 21.86 -3.67
CA HIS A 194 11.73 21.80 -2.84
C HIS A 194 12.96 21.47 -3.69
N PRO A 195 14.14 22.04 -3.41
CA PRO A 195 15.38 21.57 -4.04
C PRO A 195 15.59 20.06 -3.90
N LEU A 196 15.16 19.48 -2.76
CA LEU A 196 15.21 18.03 -2.54
C LEU A 196 14.31 17.22 -3.49
N ASP A 197 13.21 17.77 -4.02
CA ASP A 197 12.39 17.02 -4.99
C ASP A 197 13.19 16.71 -6.27
N ARG A 198 14.15 17.57 -6.62
CA ARG A 198 15.08 17.35 -7.73
C ARG A 198 16.27 16.48 -7.31
N ILE A 199 16.93 16.83 -6.22
CA ILE A 199 18.14 16.13 -5.74
C ILE A 199 17.83 14.65 -5.44
N TRP A 200 16.65 14.35 -4.91
CA TRP A 200 16.22 12.98 -4.63
C TRP A 200 16.07 12.13 -5.90
N VAL A 201 15.49 12.69 -6.97
CA VAL A 201 15.36 11.99 -8.26
C VAL A 201 16.72 11.81 -8.93
N GLU A 202 17.62 12.79 -8.82
CA GLU A 202 19.01 12.66 -9.30
C GLU A 202 19.77 11.58 -8.51
N TYR A 203 19.57 11.50 -7.18
CA TYR A 203 20.14 10.46 -6.32
C TYR A 203 19.63 9.05 -6.67
N GLU A 204 18.32 8.88 -6.83
CA GLU A 204 17.69 7.61 -7.24
C GLU A 204 18.25 7.15 -8.60
N ALA A 205 18.40 8.06 -9.56
CA ALA A 205 18.96 7.74 -10.88
C ALA A 205 20.43 7.24 -10.80
N VAL A 206 21.28 7.90 -10.00
CA VAL A 206 22.71 7.52 -9.88
C VAL A 206 22.88 6.20 -9.10
N THR A 207 22.07 5.96 -8.07
CA THR A 207 22.16 4.72 -7.28
C THR A 207 21.63 3.48 -8.00
N LEU A 208 20.64 3.63 -8.89
CA LEU A 208 20.17 2.55 -9.76
C LEU A 208 21.28 2.00 -10.68
N LEU A 209 22.22 2.84 -11.12
CA LEU A 209 23.35 2.44 -11.98
C LEU A 209 24.49 1.75 -11.22
N ARG A 210 24.51 1.84 -9.88
CA ARG A 210 25.53 1.25 -8.99
C ARG A 210 26.98 1.67 -9.33
N HIS A 211 27.16 2.87 -9.86
CA HIS A 211 28.49 3.44 -10.13
C HIS A 211 29.00 4.21 -8.91
N ASP A 212 29.81 3.53 -8.10
CA ASP A 212 30.39 4.04 -6.85
C ASP A 212 31.03 5.43 -6.95
N ASP A 213 31.80 5.68 -8.01
CA ASP A 213 32.47 6.96 -8.22
C ASP A 213 31.47 8.07 -8.60
N GLU A 214 30.41 7.75 -9.35
CA GLU A 214 29.32 8.71 -9.66
C GLU A 214 28.52 9.07 -8.40
N ILE A 215 28.22 8.09 -7.53
CA ILE A 215 27.59 8.35 -6.22
C ILE A 215 28.47 9.28 -5.38
N ARG A 216 29.79 9.08 -5.41
CA ARG A 216 30.74 9.92 -4.66
C ARG A 216 30.85 11.33 -5.24
N ASP A 217 30.90 11.48 -6.56
CA ASP A 217 30.99 12.77 -7.22
C ASP A 217 29.68 13.56 -7.12
N PHE A 218 28.53 12.87 -7.15
CA PHE A 218 27.23 13.44 -6.78
C PHE A 218 27.26 14.05 -5.37
N PHE A 219 27.71 13.29 -4.36
CA PHE A 219 27.80 13.80 -2.99
C PHE A 219 28.88 14.88 -2.79
N ARG A 220 29.94 14.93 -3.60
CA ARG A 220 30.92 16.03 -3.61
C ARG A 220 30.35 17.32 -4.19
N GLY A 221 29.45 17.22 -5.18
CA GLY A 221 28.82 18.37 -5.83
C GLY A 221 27.68 19.01 -5.04
N LEU A 222 27.23 18.37 -3.95
CA LEU A 222 26.07 18.82 -3.16
C LEU A 222 26.45 19.52 -1.86
N ASP A 223 25.91 20.71 -1.68
CA ASP A 223 25.90 21.41 -0.39
C ASP A 223 24.54 21.19 0.28
N LEU A 224 24.44 20.11 1.07
CA LEU A 224 23.21 19.74 1.78
C LEU A 224 22.94 20.63 3.01
N ASP A 225 23.90 21.44 3.45
CA ASP A 225 23.73 22.38 4.58
C ASP A 225 23.07 23.69 4.13
N LYS A 226 23.24 24.10 2.86
CA LYS A 226 22.50 25.21 2.25
C LYS A 226 21.04 24.90 1.92
N ILE A 227 20.59 23.65 2.07
CA ILE A 227 19.18 23.26 1.85
C ILE A 227 18.36 23.63 3.08
N ILE A 228 17.93 24.88 3.14
CA ILE A 228 17.10 25.42 4.22
C ILE A 228 15.64 24.96 4.01
N SER A 229 15.02 24.41 5.06
CA SER A 229 13.57 24.27 5.13
C SER A 229 12.93 25.67 5.17
N SER A 230 12.32 26.10 4.07
CA SER A 230 11.70 27.43 4.01
C SER A 230 10.54 27.50 5.01
N ALA A 231 10.46 28.58 5.80
CA ALA A 231 9.41 28.77 6.81
C ALA A 231 7.98 28.71 6.25
N ASP A 232 7.79 28.98 4.95
CA ASP A 232 6.51 28.91 4.24
C ASP A 232 6.13 27.50 3.73
N GLN A 233 6.85 26.44 4.13
CA GLN A 233 6.49 25.06 3.78
C GLN A 233 5.40 24.50 4.69
N ASP A 234 4.51 23.70 4.10
CA ASP A 234 3.57 22.87 4.83
C ASP A 234 4.33 21.86 5.72
N GLU A 235 3.89 21.66 6.96
CA GLU A 235 4.61 20.89 7.98
C GLU A 235 4.82 19.42 7.57
N PHE A 236 3.86 18.85 6.84
CA PHE A 236 3.96 17.53 6.25
C PHE A 236 5.13 17.45 5.25
N LEU A 237 5.28 18.45 4.38
CA LEU A 237 6.40 18.55 3.45
C LEU A 237 7.71 18.82 4.18
N ALA A 238 7.72 19.70 5.17
CA ALA A 238 8.90 19.99 5.98
C ALA A 238 9.41 18.73 6.70
N THR A 239 8.52 17.96 7.33
CA THR A 239 8.84 16.68 7.98
C THR A 239 9.42 15.69 6.98
N ARG A 240 8.75 15.49 5.83
CA ARG A 240 9.21 14.61 4.75
C ARG A 240 10.59 15.00 4.23
N ASN A 241 10.78 16.29 3.99
CA ASN A 241 12.00 16.85 3.44
C ASN A 241 13.16 16.75 4.46
N ASN A 242 12.89 16.93 5.75
CA ASN A 242 13.87 16.71 6.82
C ASN A 242 14.32 15.25 6.90
N GLU A 243 13.41 14.28 6.74
CA GLU A 243 13.76 12.85 6.73
C GLU A 243 14.63 12.44 5.55
N ARG A 244 14.31 12.97 4.36
CA ARG A 244 15.14 12.81 3.15
C ARG A 244 16.49 13.51 3.27
N LEU A 245 16.54 14.68 3.90
CA LEU A 245 17.78 15.42 4.13
C LEU A 245 18.70 14.69 5.12
N CYS A 246 18.15 14.13 6.21
CA CYS A 246 18.91 13.28 7.12
C CYS A 246 19.52 12.10 6.35
N ASP A 247 18.71 11.38 5.57
CA ASP A 247 19.18 10.23 4.82
C ASP A 247 20.32 10.58 3.83
N LEU A 248 20.15 11.61 3.00
CA LEU A 248 21.20 12.09 2.10
C LEU A 248 22.46 12.58 2.83
N LYS A 249 22.33 13.27 3.98
CA LYS A 249 23.49 13.71 4.78
C LYS A 249 24.26 12.54 5.38
N GLY A 250 23.57 11.48 5.80
CA GLY A 250 24.20 10.25 6.28
C GLY A 250 25.07 9.60 5.22
N LYS A 251 24.52 9.50 4.00
CA LYS A 251 25.19 8.92 2.82
C LYS A 251 26.35 9.79 2.34
N GLN A 252 26.20 11.11 2.35
CA GLN A 252 27.27 12.06 2.08
C GLN A 252 28.44 11.85 3.07
N ARG A 253 28.15 11.81 4.37
CA ARG A 253 29.16 11.57 5.42
C ARG A 253 29.92 10.26 5.21
N LEU A 254 29.21 9.15 4.97
CA LEU A 254 29.82 7.85 4.68
C LEU A 254 30.70 7.88 3.41
N SER A 255 30.19 8.44 2.31
CA SER A 255 30.86 8.48 1.00
C SER A 255 32.11 9.38 0.99
N LEU A 256 32.10 10.44 1.79
CA LEU A 256 33.23 11.36 1.94
C LEU A 256 34.20 10.96 3.07
N GLY A 257 33.75 10.13 4.02
CA GLY A 257 34.50 9.79 5.23
C GLY A 257 34.48 10.89 6.30
N ASP A 258 33.48 11.78 6.25
CA ASP A 258 33.33 12.90 7.18
C ASP A 258 32.46 12.50 8.39
N TYR A 259 33.11 12.42 9.55
CA TYR A 259 32.49 12.09 10.84
C TYR A 259 32.73 13.18 11.88
N ASP A 260 33.23 14.35 11.47
CA ASP A 260 33.61 15.40 12.40
C ASP A 260 32.38 16.12 12.97
N GLY A 261 32.45 16.49 14.26
CA GLY A 261 31.38 17.20 14.96
C GLY A 261 30.12 16.37 15.27
N LEU A 262 30.10 15.06 15.00
CA LEU A 262 28.97 14.19 15.36
C LEU A 262 28.83 14.05 16.88
N ARG A 263 27.59 14.17 17.39
CA ARG A 263 27.30 13.94 18.81
C ARG A 263 27.13 12.44 19.07
N VAL A 264 28.06 11.85 19.81
CA VAL A 264 27.94 10.47 20.30
C VAL A 264 26.73 10.33 21.23
N VAL A 265 25.84 9.40 20.89
CA VAL A 265 24.65 9.02 21.66
C VAL A 265 24.98 7.76 22.45
N SER A 266 24.72 7.80 23.77
CA SER A 266 24.96 6.64 24.62
C SER A 266 23.80 5.64 24.60
N PHE A 267 24.09 4.37 24.86
CA PHE A 267 23.06 3.33 25.02
C PHE A 267 22.08 3.68 26.16
N ALA A 268 22.56 4.30 27.23
CA ALA A 268 21.70 4.80 28.31
C ALA A 268 20.75 5.92 27.85
N THR A 269 21.17 6.77 26.89
CA THR A 269 20.32 7.79 26.27
C THR A 269 19.21 7.14 25.46
N ILE A 270 19.54 6.14 24.62
CA ILE A 270 18.57 5.35 23.83
C ILE A 270 17.57 4.65 24.76
N ALA A 271 18.06 3.96 25.80
CA ALA A 271 17.21 3.28 26.76
C ALA A 271 16.29 4.22 27.57
N ASN A 272 16.59 5.52 27.65
CA ASN A 272 15.76 6.49 28.35
C ASN A 272 14.68 7.12 27.46
N THR A 273 14.88 7.22 26.15
CA THR A 273 13.82 7.70 25.23
C THR A 273 12.65 6.70 25.10
N LEU A 274 12.91 5.42 25.36
CA LEU A 274 11.88 4.36 25.29
C LEU A 274 11.00 4.28 26.55
N SER A 275 11.45 4.85 27.67
CA SER A 275 10.70 4.88 28.93
C SER A 275 9.69 6.05 29.01
N GLU A 276 9.48 6.79 27.91
CA GLU A 276 8.45 7.84 27.80
C GLU A 276 7.03 7.24 27.87
N VAL A 277 6.11 7.92 28.57
CA VAL A 277 4.68 7.56 28.57
C VAL A 277 4.03 8.16 27.32
N PRO A 278 3.40 7.36 26.43
CA PRO A 278 2.80 7.88 25.21
C PRO A 278 1.69 8.90 25.46
N SER A 279 1.64 9.90 24.59
CA SER A 279 0.61 10.94 24.51
C SER A 279 -0.12 10.87 23.17
N SER A 280 -1.22 11.62 23.02
CA SER A 280 -1.95 11.71 21.74
C SER A 280 -1.10 12.14 20.54
N ASN A 281 0.02 12.81 20.80
CA ASN A 281 0.92 13.39 19.80
C ASN A 281 2.22 12.59 19.66
N THR A 282 2.35 11.45 20.34
CA THR A 282 3.54 10.60 20.28
C THR A 282 3.59 9.87 18.93
N ILE A 283 4.76 9.90 18.30
CA ILE A 283 5.03 9.17 17.05
C ILE A 283 5.46 7.74 17.41
N TYR A 284 4.84 6.74 16.80
CA TYR A 284 5.21 5.35 16.98
C TYR A 284 6.14 4.87 15.86
N VAL A 285 7.13 4.06 16.21
CA VAL A 285 7.96 3.33 15.25
C VAL A 285 7.70 1.84 15.41
N THR A 286 7.42 1.14 14.31
CA THR A 286 7.08 -0.29 14.31
C THR A 286 7.60 -0.97 13.05
N GLY A 287 7.95 -2.26 13.18
CA GLY A 287 8.20 -3.15 12.05
C GLY A 287 7.06 -4.13 11.78
N HIS A 288 7.36 -5.22 11.06
CA HIS A 288 6.38 -6.22 10.67
C HIS A 288 5.83 -7.04 11.85
N LYS A 289 4.64 -7.64 11.66
CA LYS A 289 3.84 -8.33 12.69
C LYS A 289 4.53 -9.50 13.39
N HIS A 290 5.42 -10.20 12.69
CA HIS A 290 6.25 -11.28 13.25
C HIS A 290 7.71 -10.82 13.32
N PRO A 291 8.04 -9.80 14.12
CA PRO A 291 9.30 -9.08 13.99
C PRO A 291 10.49 -9.98 14.32
N ASP A 292 11.57 -9.80 13.57
CA ASP A 292 12.88 -10.40 13.79
C ASP A 292 13.85 -9.40 14.46
N ALA A 293 15.15 -9.64 14.37
CA ALA A 293 16.15 -8.75 14.95
C ALA A 293 16.21 -7.39 14.26
N ASP A 294 16.06 -7.35 12.92
CA ASP A 294 16.17 -6.12 12.16
C ASP A 294 14.97 -5.20 12.46
N ALA A 295 13.76 -5.75 12.38
CA ALA A 295 12.52 -5.02 12.66
C ALA A 295 12.50 -4.39 14.07
N VAL A 296 12.87 -5.12 15.13
CA VAL A 296 12.84 -4.57 16.50
C VAL A 296 13.97 -3.59 16.76
N VAL A 297 15.20 -3.91 16.34
CA VAL A 297 16.37 -3.05 16.60
C VAL A 297 16.26 -1.76 15.80
N SER A 298 15.86 -1.82 14.53
CA SER A 298 15.52 -0.64 13.72
C SER A 298 14.45 0.21 14.38
N SER A 299 13.39 -0.40 14.94
CA SER A 299 12.30 0.35 15.60
C SER A 299 12.80 1.14 16.80
N VAL A 300 13.59 0.50 17.65
CA VAL A 300 14.19 1.09 18.86
C VAL A 300 15.11 2.26 18.51
N PHE A 301 16.01 2.06 17.55
CA PHE A 301 17.00 3.06 17.20
C PHE A 301 16.39 4.24 16.44
N GLU A 302 15.47 4.01 15.51
CA GLU A 302 14.78 5.10 14.80
C GLU A 302 13.90 5.94 15.75
N ALA A 303 13.22 5.31 16.71
CA ALA A 303 12.47 6.04 17.75
C ALA A 303 13.40 6.93 18.59
N ALA A 304 14.52 6.38 19.05
CA ALA A 304 15.53 7.12 19.80
C ALA A 304 16.13 8.27 18.96
N ARG A 305 16.49 8.02 17.69
CA ARG A 305 16.99 9.05 16.76
C ARG A 305 16.02 10.22 16.66
N LYS A 306 14.73 9.93 16.46
CA LYS A 306 13.68 10.95 16.33
C LYS A 306 13.51 11.76 17.61
N SER A 307 13.39 11.11 18.77
CA SER A 307 13.33 11.81 20.06
C SER A 307 14.57 12.70 20.29
N ILE A 308 15.77 12.19 20.00
CA ILE A 308 17.06 12.85 20.25
C ILE A 308 17.39 14.00 19.28
N ALA A 309 16.99 13.89 18.00
CA ALA A 309 17.29 14.87 16.95
C ALA A 309 16.15 15.87 16.75
N GLN A 310 14.89 15.43 16.79
CA GLN A 310 13.71 16.24 16.48
C GLN A 310 13.05 16.81 17.74
N LYS A 311 13.39 16.29 18.93
CA LYS A 311 12.77 16.65 20.23
C LYS A 311 11.27 16.38 20.27
N THR A 312 10.82 15.37 19.53
CA THR A 312 9.43 14.91 19.45
C THR A 312 9.29 13.63 20.26
N SER A 313 8.23 13.49 21.07
CA SER A 313 7.96 12.24 21.76
C SER A 313 7.78 11.11 20.74
N CYS A 314 8.67 10.11 20.81
CA CYS A 314 8.73 9.04 19.83
C CYS A 314 9.12 7.72 20.52
N VAL A 315 8.31 6.70 20.32
CA VAL A 315 8.44 5.40 21.01
C VAL A 315 8.45 4.26 20.01
N ALA A 316 9.21 3.21 20.32
CA ALA A 316 9.17 1.95 19.58
C ALA A 316 8.05 1.05 20.12
N TRP A 317 7.28 0.44 19.24
CA TRP A 317 6.28 -0.58 19.59
C TRP A 317 6.45 -1.81 18.69
N VAL A 318 6.29 -2.99 19.26
CA VAL A 318 6.44 -4.28 18.57
C VAL A 318 5.40 -5.28 19.09
N GLU A 319 4.90 -6.14 18.21
CA GLU A 319 3.89 -7.17 18.57
C GLU A 319 4.47 -8.23 19.53
N ARG A 320 5.78 -8.53 19.42
CA ARG A 320 6.55 -9.38 20.34
C ARG A 320 8.03 -9.00 20.35
N VAL A 321 8.78 -9.45 21.36
CA VAL A 321 10.25 -9.33 21.44
C VAL A 321 10.89 -10.72 21.37
N PRO A 322 11.57 -11.08 20.27
CA PRO A 322 12.27 -12.37 20.12
C PRO A 322 13.38 -12.58 21.17
N TYR A 323 13.71 -13.83 21.50
CA TYR A 323 14.79 -14.13 22.47
C TYR A 323 16.13 -13.53 22.08
N VAL A 324 16.55 -13.67 20.81
CA VAL A 324 17.79 -13.08 20.31
C VAL A 324 17.83 -11.57 20.56
N VAL A 325 16.71 -10.86 20.38
CA VAL A 325 16.60 -9.42 20.63
C VAL A 325 16.72 -9.09 22.13
N ARG A 326 16.22 -9.95 23.03
CA ARG A 326 16.45 -9.80 24.48
C ARG A 326 17.94 -9.89 24.84
N GLN A 327 18.70 -10.72 24.13
CA GLN A 327 20.15 -10.86 24.28
C GLN A 327 20.96 -9.74 23.58
N LEU A 328 20.36 -8.97 22.67
CA LEU A 328 20.95 -7.77 22.06
C LEU A 328 20.66 -6.50 22.90
N LEU A 329 19.37 -6.22 23.16
CA LEU A 329 18.91 -4.97 23.79
C LEU A 329 18.91 -5.02 25.33
N GLY A 330 18.99 -6.21 25.93
CA GLY A 330 18.95 -6.39 27.37
C GLY A 330 17.56 -6.17 28.01
N GLN A 331 17.40 -6.69 29.23
CA GLN A 331 16.09 -6.82 29.86
C GLN A 331 15.31 -5.49 29.99
N LYS A 332 15.97 -4.38 30.35
CA LYS A 332 15.29 -3.08 30.58
C LYS A 332 14.52 -2.63 29.34
N ILE A 333 15.16 -2.59 28.18
CA ILE A 333 14.52 -2.14 26.93
C ILE A 333 13.39 -3.09 26.54
N CYS A 334 13.60 -4.40 26.70
CA CYS A 334 12.57 -5.39 26.38
C CYS A 334 11.35 -5.33 27.31
N ASP A 335 11.54 -5.01 28.59
CA ASP A 335 10.43 -4.77 29.53
C ASP A 335 9.63 -3.52 29.15
N ASP A 336 10.30 -2.43 28.76
CA ASP A 336 9.64 -1.20 28.32
C ASP A 336 8.87 -1.42 27.00
N LEU A 337 9.46 -2.14 26.03
CA LEU A 337 8.78 -2.58 24.79
C LEU A 337 7.55 -3.43 25.08
N CYS A 338 7.64 -4.41 25.99
CA CYS A 338 6.51 -5.27 26.37
C CYS A 338 5.40 -4.54 27.13
N ARG A 339 5.67 -3.37 27.71
CA ARG A 339 4.67 -2.51 28.38
C ARG A 339 4.07 -1.45 27.46
N MET A 340 4.69 -1.19 26.30
CA MET A 340 4.28 -0.13 25.39
C MET A 340 2.89 -0.43 24.79
N PRO A 341 1.87 0.42 24.97
CA PRO A 341 0.56 0.19 24.38
C PRO A 341 0.58 0.37 22.86
N LYS A 342 -0.12 -0.51 22.13
CA LYS A 342 -0.28 -0.40 20.67
C LYS A 342 -0.93 0.94 20.30
N PHE A 343 -0.44 1.56 19.22
CA PHE A 343 -0.90 2.88 18.79
C PHE A 343 -2.41 2.90 18.46
N GLY A 344 -3.09 3.92 18.98
CA GLY A 344 -4.46 4.27 18.57
C GLY A 344 -4.50 5.02 17.23
N ARG A 345 -5.71 5.21 16.68
CA ARG A 345 -6.00 5.85 15.37
C ARG A 345 -5.54 7.30 15.20
N THR A 346 -5.17 7.98 16.27
CA THR A 346 -4.78 9.40 16.26
C THR A 346 -3.27 9.62 16.14
N HIS A 347 -2.47 8.59 16.39
CA HIS A 347 -1.01 8.71 16.41
C HIS A 347 -0.44 8.70 15.01
N ASP A 348 0.75 9.25 14.85
CA ASP A 348 1.52 9.12 13.63
C ASP A 348 2.45 7.90 13.73
N VAL A 349 2.70 7.23 12.60
CA VAL A 349 3.45 5.97 12.54
C VAL A 349 4.62 6.07 11.55
N VAL A 350 5.76 5.53 11.95
CA VAL A 350 6.95 5.27 11.13
C VAL A 350 7.08 3.76 10.98
N LEU A 351 7.22 3.30 9.74
CA LEU A 351 7.45 1.90 9.43
C LEU A 351 8.94 1.66 9.22
N VAL A 352 9.46 0.59 9.80
CA VAL A 352 10.84 0.12 9.61
C VAL A 352 10.84 -1.37 9.31
N ASP A 353 11.60 -1.81 8.33
CA ASP A 353 11.56 -3.20 7.84
C ASP A 353 10.16 -3.69 7.39
N CYS A 354 9.27 -2.75 7.12
CA CYS A 354 7.96 -3.02 6.53
C CYS A 354 7.43 -1.77 5.84
N HIS A 355 6.45 -1.98 4.96
CA HIS A 355 5.80 -0.94 4.17
C HIS A 355 4.27 -1.07 4.18
N THR A 356 3.71 -1.86 5.10
CA THR A 356 2.26 -2.05 5.25
C THR A 356 1.84 -2.04 6.73
N LEU A 357 0.62 -1.56 6.97
CA LEU A 357 -0.08 -1.69 8.26
C LEU A 357 -1.35 -2.52 8.06
N ASP A 358 -1.97 -2.92 9.17
CA ASP A 358 -3.31 -3.51 9.17
C ASP A 358 -4.32 -2.55 8.47
N GLU A 359 -5.33 -3.11 7.78
CA GLU A 359 -6.22 -2.33 6.91
C GLU A 359 -6.83 -1.09 7.59
N GLY A 360 -6.73 0.05 6.93
CA GLY A 360 -7.32 1.30 7.41
C GLY A 360 -6.45 2.09 8.38
N HIS A 361 -5.17 1.78 8.51
CA HIS A 361 -4.19 2.58 9.27
C HIS A 361 -3.20 3.38 8.39
N ASP A 362 -3.20 3.19 7.07
CA ASP A 362 -2.26 3.82 6.10
C ASP A 362 -2.13 5.34 6.23
N TYR A 363 -3.21 6.02 6.63
CA TYR A 363 -3.26 7.47 6.76
C TYR A 363 -2.39 8.03 7.91
N GLN A 364 -1.97 7.15 8.83
CA GLN A 364 -1.10 7.46 9.97
C GLN A 364 0.39 7.41 9.59
N VAL A 365 0.75 6.72 8.49
CA VAL A 365 2.15 6.53 8.07
C VAL A 365 2.75 7.88 7.64
N LYS A 366 3.92 8.24 8.20
CA LYS A 366 4.68 9.46 7.85
C LYS A 366 6.05 9.18 7.25
N SER A 367 6.64 8.04 7.58
CA SER A 367 7.96 7.64 7.08
C SER A 367 8.01 6.12 6.98
N VAL A 368 8.78 5.65 6.00
CA VAL A 368 9.04 4.24 5.72
C VAL A 368 10.54 4.10 5.51
N ILE A 369 11.16 3.19 6.25
CA ILE A 369 12.58 2.82 6.12
C ILE A 369 12.58 1.33 5.84
N ASP A 370 12.77 0.94 4.59
CA ASP A 370 12.60 -0.45 4.19
C ASP A 370 13.62 -0.83 3.11
N HIS A 371 14.04 -2.09 3.15
CA HIS A 371 14.90 -2.70 2.14
C HIS A 371 14.16 -3.70 1.24
N HIS A 372 12.89 -4.00 1.55
CA HIS A 372 12.01 -4.80 0.70
C HIS A 372 11.53 -4.02 -0.54
N ILE A 373 10.93 -4.74 -1.50
CA ILE A 373 10.31 -4.14 -2.69
C ILE A 373 8.93 -3.57 -2.30
N ILE A 374 8.80 -2.24 -2.31
CA ILE A 374 7.54 -1.54 -2.08
C ILE A 374 6.75 -1.48 -3.40
N SER A 375 5.59 -2.14 -3.43
CA SER A 375 4.61 -2.03 -4.53
C SER A 375 3.51 -0.98 -4.27
N SER A 376 3.44 -0.46 -3.04
CA SER A 376 2.43 0.50 -2.59
C SER A 376 2.77 1.93 -3.00
N THR A 377 1.74 2.73 -3.32
CA THR A 377 1.89 4.18 -3.47
C THR A 377 1.49 4.87 -2.17
N TYR A 378 2.30 5.84 -1.74
CA TYR A 378 2.05 6.60 -0.52
C TYR A 378 1.56 8.03 -0.81
N PRO A 379 0.90 8.68 0.16
CA PRO A 379 0.66 10.11 0.11
C PRO A 379 1.96 10.90 -0.10
N TYR A 380 1.84 12.04 -0.77
CA TYR A 380 2.97 12.93 -1.11
C TYR A 380 3.83 13.39 0.08
N PHE A 381 3.32 13.28 1.30
CA PHE A 381 3.97 13.65 2.56
C PHE A 381 4.76 12.53 3.24
N VAL A 382 4.68 11.29 2.75
CA VAL A 382 5.41 10.18 3.38
C VAL A 382 6.87 10.21 2.93
N ALA A 383 7.79 10.15 3.90
CA ALA A 383 9.22 9.99 3.63
C ALA A 383 9.52 8.51 3.37
N VAL A 384 9.56 8.11 2.11
CA VAL A 384 10.01 6.78 1.72
C VAL A 384 11.53 6.79 1.59
N SER A 385 12.21 6.01 2.42
CA SER A 385 13.66 5.74 2.37
C SER A 385 13.80 4.25 2.00
N GLN A 386 13.57 3.94 0.72
CA GLN A 386 13.60 2.57 0.20
C GLN A 386 14.82 2.38 -0.68
N GLU A 387 15.67 1.41 -0.35
CA GLU A 387 16.89 1.12 -1.10
C GLU A 387 17.19 -0.37 -1.13
N VAL A 388 18.02 -0.80 -2.08
CA VAL A 388 18.61 -2.14 -2.05
C VAL A 388 19.72 -2.18 -0.99
N SER A 389 19.30 -2.23 0.27
CA SER A 389 20.16 -2.45 1.43
C SER A 389 20.03 -3.89 1.92
N TRP A 390 21.04 -4.38 2.62
CA TRP A 390 20.95 -5.69 3.27
C TRP A 390 20.12 -5.70 4.54
N SER A 391 19.91 -4.56 5.18
CA SER A 391 19.22 -4.48 6.46
C SER A 391 18.68 -3.07 6.73
N SER A 392 17.46 -2.99 7.26
CA SER A 392 16.85 -1.74 7.72
C SER A 392 17.68 -1.09 8.85
N THR A 393 18.38 -1.91 9.66
CA THR A 393 19.30 -1.47 10.73
C THR A 393 20.44 -0.60 10.18
N ILE A 394 20.98 -0.94 9.00
CA ILE A 394 21.98 -0.09 8.31
C ILE A 394 21.35 1.25 7.90
N GLN A 395 20.16 1.24 7.30
CA GLN A 395 19.47 2.46 6.85
C GLN A 395 19.14 3.40 8.04
N VAL A 396 18.78 2.85 9.20
CA VAL A 396 18.60 3.62 10.44
C VAL A 396 19.93 4.22 10.92
N TYR A 397 21.04 3.49 10.85
CA TYR A 397 22.36 4.05 11.19
C TYR A 397 22.78 5.20 10.23
N VAL A 398 22.52 5.06 8.93
CA VAL A 398 22.71 6.14 7.96
C VAL A 398 21.95 7.40 8.38
N LYS A 399 20.68 7.26 8.80
CA LYS A 399 19.90 8.40 9.31
C LYS A 399 20.42 8.95 10.64
N PHE A 400 21.02 8.15 11.54
CA PHE A 400 21.73 8.64 12.73
C PHE A 400 22.86 9.60 12.33
N LEU A 401 23.77 9.14 11.46
CA LEU A 401 24.86 9.95 10.92
C LEU A 401 24.33 11.24 10.28
N GLY A 402 23.27 11.12 9.48
CA GLY A 402 22.58 12.24 8.86
C GLY A 402 21.99 13.27 9.82
N SER A 403 21.53 12.81 10.98
CA SER A 403 20.96 13.64 12.05
C SER A 403 22.03 14.36 12.89
N GLY A 404 23.32 14.24 12.54
CA GLY A 404 24.44 14.80 13.32
C GLY A 404 24.78 13.99 14.56
N LEU A 405 24.40 12.71 14.58
CA LEU A 405 24.62 11.79 15.69
C LEU A 405 25.62 10.70 15.26
N ASP A 406 26.34 10.16 16.23
CA ASP A 406 27.00 8.85 16.09
C ASP A 406 26.71 8.02 17.33
N LEU A 407 27.17 6.77 17.38
CA LEU A 407 26.85 5.82 18.44
C LEU A 407 28.03 5.59 19.38
N ASP A 408 27.74 5.36 20.67
CA ASP A 408 28.71 4.77 21.57
C ASP A 408 28.99 3.30 21.22
N GLN A 409 30.09 2.77 21.76
CA GLN A 409 30.54 1.41 21.46
C GLN A 409 29.45 0.33 21.73
N PRO A 410 28.73 0.33 22.87
CA PRO A 410 27.61 -0.60 23.09
C PRO A 410 26.49 -0.49 22.05
N SER A 411 26.08 0.73 21.67
CA SER A 411 24.99 0.93 20.71
C SER A 411 25.40 0.54 19.28
N ALA A 412 26.64 0.86 18.89
CA ALA A 412 27.20 0.42 17.61
C ALA A 412 27.33 -1.11 17.53
N LYS A 413 27.73 -1.76 18.63
CA LYS A 413 27.78 -3.22 18.73
C LYS A 413 26.41 -3.86 18.52
N ILE A 414 25.34 -3.30 19.08
CA ILE A 414 23.97 -3.81 18.91
C ILE A 414 23.53 -3.73 17.45
N LEU A 415 23.73 -2.60 16.76
CA LEU A 415 23.39 -2.50 15.33
C LEU A 415 24.23 -3.44 14.48
N LEU A 416 25.53 -3.54 14.74
CA LEU A 416 26.42 -4.46 14.03
C LEU A 416 25.97 -5.92 14.16
N GLU A 417 25.63 -6.35 15.37
CA GLU A 417 25.18 -7.72 15.66
C GLU A 417 23.79 -8.01 15.08
N ALA A 418 22.87 -7.04 15.09
CA ALA A 418 21.58 -7.15 14.40
C ALA A 418 21.76 -7.27 12.88
N THR A 419 22.60 -6.43 12.27
CA THR A 419 22.96 -6.52 10.85
C THR A 419 23.61 -7.85 10.49
N LEU A 420 24.48 -8.40 11.35
CA LEU A 420 25.14 -9.70 11.14
C LEU A 420 24.18 -10.91 11.23
N LEU A 421 23.05 -10.79 11.93
CA LEU A 421 22.03 -11.84 11.99
C LEU A 421 21.21 -11.97 10.70
N GLU A 422 21.11 -10.86 9.95
CA GLU A 422 20.43 -10.81 8.65
C GLU A 422 21.41 -11.01 7.48
N ALA A 423 22.52 -10.29 7.48
CA ALA A 423 23.59 -10.43 6.48
C ALA A 423 24.58 -11.52 6.87
N GLU A 424 24.42 -12.73 6.30
CA GLU A 424 25.41 -13.80 6.44
C GLU A 424 26.82 -13.28 6.06
N PRO A 425 27.91 -13.62 6.79
CA PRO A 425 29.24 -13.05 6.55
C PRO A 425 29.77 -13.20 5.12
N GLN A 426 29.34 -14.24 4.40
CA GLN A 426 29.70 -14.46 3.00
C GLN A 426 28.98 -13.50 2.05
N LEU A 427 27.77 -13.05 2.41
CA LEU A 427 26.91 -12.15 1.65
C LEU A 427 27.21 -10.67 1.91
N VAL A 428 27.85 -10.32 3.04
CA VAL A 428 28.38 -8.96 3.31
C VAL A 428 29.19 -8.41 2.13
N LYS A 429 29.98 -9.26 1.44
CA LYS A 429 30.75 -8.85 0.24
C LYS A 429 29.89 -8.45 -0.97
N LYS A 430 28.58 -8.72 -0.95
CA LYS A 430 27.58 -8.33 -1.95
C LYS A 430 26.75 -7.11 -1.51
N MET A 431 27.11 -6.44 -0.41
CA MET A 431 26.53 -5.17 0.03
C MET A 431 26.77 -4.05 -0.98
N SER A 432 25.89 -3.04 -0.97
CA SER A 432 26.16 -1.76 -1.66
C SER A 432 27.42 -1.11 -1.08
N ARG A 433 28.07 -0.18 -1.79
CA ARG A 433 29.22 0.54 -1.22
C ARG A 433 28.83 1.34 0.02
N LEU A 434 27.65 1.96 0.03
CA LEU A 434 27.15 2.73 1.17
C LEU A 434 26.90 1.82 2.39
N ASP A 435 26.29 0.64 2.18
CA ASP A 435 26.13 -0.39 3.20
C ASP A 435 27.49 -0.84 3.76
N ASN A 436 28.46 -1.15 2.90
CA ASN A 436 29.81 -1.54 3.33
C ASN A 436 30.49 -0.44 4.16
N LEU A 437 30.35 0.83 3.77
CA LEU A 437 30.93 1.97 4.52
C LEU A 437 30.26 2.12 5.89
N ALA A 438 28.93 2.01 5.96
CA ALA A 438 28.17 2.03 7.21
C ALA A 438 28.58 0.85 8.13
N PHE A 439 28.64 -0.36 7.57
CA PHE A 439 29.04 -1.58 8.27
C PHE A 439 30.47 -1.51 8.80
N HIS A 440 31.43 -1.01 8.01
CA HIS A 440 32.81 -0.80 8.46
C HIS A 440 32.93 0.29 9.55
N ARG A 441 32.11 1.35 9.50
CA ARG A 441 32.03 2.34 10.57
C ARG A 441 31.49 1.70 11.86
N LEU A 442 30.43 0.89 11.77
CA LEU A 442 29.90 0.14 12.93
C LEU A 442 30.92 -0.83 13.53
N ILE A 443 31.69 -1.57 12.72
CA ILE A 443 32.83 -2.38 13.19
C ILE A 443 33.84 -1.53 13.95
N THR A 444 34.21 -0.37 13.39
CA THR A 444 35.20 0.54 13.99
C THR A 444 34.76 1.07 15.35
N LEU A 445 33.45 1.34 15.52
CA LEU A 445 32.86 1.85 16.76
C LEU A 445 32.60 0.75 17.79
N ALA A 446 32.16 -0.43 17.36
CA ALA A 446 31.86 -1.56 18.23
C ALA A 446 33.12 -2.18 18.85
N GLY A 447 34.25 -2.18 18.12
CA GLY A 447 35.49 -2.82 18.52
C GLY A 447 35.34 -4.35 18.55
N GLU A 448 34.92 -4.89 19.71
CA GLU A 448 34.66 -6.32 19.90
C GLU A 448 33.16 -6.64 19.87
N SER A 449 32.69 -7.22 18.76
CA SER A 449 31.36 -7.84 18.67
C SER A 449 31.41 -9.34 18.90
N ARG A 450 30.25 -9.95 19.17
CA ARG A 450 30.07 -11.41 19.09
C ARG A 450 30.38 -11.89 17.68
N GLY A 451 30.89 -13.11 17.57
CA GLY A 451 31.10 -13.76 16.28
C GLY A 451 29.78 -14.25 15.68
N TYR A 452 29.69 -14.33 14.35
CA TYR A 452 28.52 -14.90 13.67
C TYR A 452 28.07 -16.28 14.22
N PRO A 453 28.97 -17.23 14.56
CA PRO A 453 28.57 -18.49 15.20
C PRO A 453 27.82 -18.30 16.53
N GLU A 454 28.25 -17.36 17.37
CA GLU A 454 27.61 -17.07 18.66
C GLU A 454 26.24 -16.41 18.48
N LEU A 455 26.14 -15.47 17.54
CA LEU A 455 24.87 -14.84 17.15
C LEU A 455 23.88 -15.88 16.60
N MET A 456 24.35 -16.82 15.78
CA MET A 456 23.51 -17.89 15.22
C MET A 456 23.08 -18.91 16.28
N GLU A 457 23.95 -19.26 17.24
CA GLU A 457 23.57 -20.05 18.42
C GLU A 457 22.45 -19.37 19.23
N MET A 458 22.54 -18.06 19.45
CA MET A 458 21.48 -17.28 20.11
C MET A 458 20.18 -17.25 19.30
N LEU A 459 20.26 -17.20 17.96
CA LEU A 459 19.10 -17.14 17.08
C LEU A 459 18.32 -18.46 17.04
N ILE A 460 19.01 -19.60 17.01
CA ILE A 460 18.40 -20.94 16.92
C ILE A 460 18.17 -21.61 18.28
N GLY A 461 18.69 -20.99 19.35
CA GLY A 461 18.75 -21.50 20.71
C GLY A 461 17.66 -21.00 21.65
N ASP A 462 16.64 -20.29 21.13
CA ASP A 462 15.49 -19.84 21.93
C ASP A 462 14.83 -21.05 22.64
N PRO A 463 14.86 -21.10 24.00
CA PRO A 463 14.28 -22.20 24.77
C PRO A 463 12.77 -22.08 24.93
N ASP A 464 12.19 -20.89 24.69
CA ASP A 464 10.78 -20.58 24.88
C ASP A 464 9.97 -20.72 23.58
N THR A 465 10.61 -20.99 22.44
CA THR A 465 9.93 -21.20 21.16
C THR A 465 9.06 -22.46 21.17
N THR A 466 7.75 -22.24 21.23
CA THR A 466 6.72 -23.28 21.14
C THR A 466 6.36 -23.69 19.71
N ASP A 467 6.58 -22.82 18.71
CA ASP A 467 6.33 -23.12 17.29
C ASP A 467 7.36 -22.46 16.35
N ARG A 468 8.44 -23.18 16.04
CA ARG A 468 9.52 -22.76 15.11
C ARG A 468 9.02 -22.44 13.70
N PHE A 469 7.88 -22.98 13.28
CA PHE A 469 7.31 -22.66 11.97
C PHE A 469 6.85 -21.19 11.89
N MET A 470 6.40 -20.61 13.02
CA MET A 470 5.89 -19.24 13.09
C MET A 470 6.94 -18.18 13.46
N GLU A 471 8.22 -18.56 13.58
CA GLU A 471 9.29 -17.62 13.94
C GLU A 471 9.56 -16.60 12.84
N ASP A 472 9.89 -17.06 11.63
CA ASP A 472 10.01 -16.25 10.41
C ASP A 472 9.02 -16.74 9.34
N TYR A 473 7.73 -16.72 9.71
CA TYR A 473 6.61 -16.93 8.79
C TYR A 473 6.11 -15.59 8.24
N LYS A 474 6.15 -15.43 6.91
CA LYS A 474 5.49 -14.36 6.18
C LYS A 474 4.38 -14.97 5.30
N GLN A 475 3.25 -14.28 5.19
CA GLN A 475 2.10 -14.70 4.37
C GLN A 475 1.75 -13.60 3.38
N THR A 476 1.67 -13.95 2.09
CA THR A 476 1.10 -13.08 1.05
C THR A 476 -0.09 -13.80 0.40
N LEU A 477 0.02 -14.21 -0.86
CA LEU A 477 -0.90 -15.13 -1.54
C LEU A 477 -0.67 -16.60 -1.15
N TYR A 478 0.45 -16.89 -0.49
CA TYR A 478 0.86 -18.20 0.02
C TYR A 478 1.65 -18.03 1.32
N GLY A 479 1.89 -19.13 2.05
CA GLY A 479 2.69 -19.12 3.27
C GLY A 479 4.17 -19.36 2.97
N PHE A 480 5.08 -18.65 3.64
CA PHE A 480 6.51 -18.88 3.56
C PHE A 480 7.13 -18.85 4.96
N ALA A 481 7.52 -20.02 5.48
CA ALA A 481 8.30 -20.16 6.70
C ALA A 481 9.79 -20.36 6.38
N VAL A 482 10.68 -19.62 7.05
CA VAL A 482 12.13 -19.87 7.08
C VAL A 482 12.53 -20.33 8.47
N ILE A 483 13.25 -21.44 8.55
CA ILE A 483 13.59 -22.09 9.83
C ILE A 483 15.10 -22.36 9.85
N LYS A 484 15.82 -21.63 10.70
CA LYS A 484 17.27 -21.78 10.92
C LYS A 484 17.49 -22.77 12.07
N ALA A 485 18.28 -23.84 11.87
CA ALA A 485 18.45 -24.91 12.86
C ALA A 485 19.82 -25.62 12.77
N LYS A 486 20.11 -26.51 13.74
CA LYS A 486 21.26 -27.44 13.68
C LYS A 486 20.95 -28.76 12.96
N ALA A 487 19.67 -29.08 12.80
CA ALA A 487 19.20 -30.30 12.16
C ALA A 487 17.84 -30.04 11.47
N ILE A 488 17.58 -30.76 10.38
CA ILE A 488 16.31 -30.71 9.66
C ILE A 488 15.25 -31.50 10.45
N THR A 489 14.05 -30.92 10.60
CA THR A 489 12.87 -31.58 11.21
C THR A 489 11.72 -31.66 10.20
N CYS A 490 10.64 -32.37 10.51
CA CYS A 490 9.50 -32.47 9.59
C CYS A 490 8.40 -31.48 9.98
N PHE A 491 8.15 -30.47 9.13
CA PHE A 491 7.06 -29.49 9.32
C PHE A 491 5.83 -29.75 8.44
N LYS A 492 5.80 -30.89 7.71
CA LYS A 492 4.73 -31.24 6.76
C LYS A 492 3.31 -31.03 7.33
N ALA A 493 3.01 -31.69 8.45
CA ALA A 493 1.68 -31.61 9.06
C ALA A 493 1.32 -30.19 9.54
N ARG A 494 2.30 -29.37 9.95
CA ARG A 494 2.08 -27.97 10.36
C ARG A 494 1.80 -27.08 9.15
N ALA A 495 2.52 -27.28 8.04
CA ALA A 495 2.31 -26.57 6.79
C ALA A 495 0.98 -26.92 6.13
N GLU A 496 0.60 -28.21 6.13
CA GLU A 496 -0.71 -28.68 5.66
C GLU A 496 -1.85 -28.12 6.53
N ALA A 497 -1.71 -28.12 7.86
CA ALA A 497 -2.67 -27.48 8.75
C ALA A 497 -2.76 -25.96 8.52
N ASN A 498 -1.65 -25.28 8.26
CA ASN A 498 -1.62 -23.85 7.92
C ASN A 498 -2.36 -23.56 6.59
N ASN A 499 -2.18 -24.40 5.56
CA ASN A 499 -2.92 -24.28 4.30
C ASN A 499 -4.44 -24.34 4.50
N VAL A 500 -4.90 -25.28 5.35
CA VAL A 500 -6.32 -25.43 5.68
C VAL A 500 -6.81 -24.25 6.54
N GLU A 501 -6.10 -23.90 7.62
CA GLU A 501 -6.45 -22.82 8.55
C GLU A 501 -6.52 -21.45 7.86
N LYS A 502 -5.62 -21.19 6.91
CA LYS A 502 -5.48 -19.89 6.22
C LYS A 502 -6.08 -19.87 4.80
N ARG A 503 -6.68 -20.97 4.33
CA ARG A 503 -7.16 -21.18 2.95
C ARG A 503 -6.10 -20.79 1.89
N LEU A 504 -4.86 -21.27 2.07
CA LEU A 504 -3.75 -20.99 1.15
C LEU A 504 -3.59 -22.14 0.14
N PRO A 505 -3.18 -21.87 -1.12
CA PRO A 505 -2.90 -22.91 -2.12
C PRO A 505 -1.56 -23.63 -1.87
N LEU A 506 -0.64 -22.95 -1.15
CA LEU A 506 0.74 -23.37 -0.93
C LEU A 506 1.25 -22.82 0.40
N THR A 507 2.03 -23.63 1.11
CA THR A 507 2.97 -23.21 2.15
C THR A 507 4.34 -23.75 1.79
N VAL A 508 5.31 -22.85 1.66
CA VAL A 508 6.73 -23.18 1.50
C VAL A 508 7.38 -23.21 2.89
N VAL A 509 8.10 -24.29 3.21
CA VAL A 509 8.97 -24.34 4.40
C VAL A 509 10.40 -24.54 3.95
N LYS A 510 11.21 -23.50 4.13
CA LYS A 510 12.65 -23.55 3.92
C LYS A 510 13.35 -23.79 5.26
N GLN A 511 13.99 -24.94 5.40
CA GLN A 511 14.80 -25.28 6.57
C GLN A 511 16.29 -25.19 6.21
N VAL A 512 17.08 -24.56 7.07
CA VAL A 512 18.53 -24.40 6.88
C VAL A 512 19.26 -25.03 8.07
N ALA A 513 19.96 -26.13 7.81
CA ALA A 513 20.88 -26.77 8.74
C ALA A 513 22.32 -26.33 8.42
N TYR A 514 22.90 -25.54 9.31
CA TYR A 514 24.26 -25.01 9.19
C TYR A 514 25.31 -26.06 9.61
N ASN A 515 26.54 -25.87 9.15
CA ASN A 515 27.70 -26.54 9.75
C ASN A 515 27.83 -26.18 11.24
N PRO A 516 28.42 -27.03 12.10
CA PRO A 516 28.62 -26.73 13.53
C PRO A 516 29.41 -25.44 13.82
N SER A 517 30.22 -25.00 12.85
CA SER A 517 31.01 -23.76 12.85
C SER A 517 30.28 -22.54 12.28
N PHE A 518 29.08 -22.71 11.71
CA PHE A 518 28.31 -21.68 10.97
C PHE A 518 29.08 -21.01 9.82
N ASP A 519 30.11 -21.66 9.28
CA ASP A 519 30.89 -21.19 8.13
C ASP A 519 30.19 -21.42 6.78
N GLY A 520 29.13 -22.25 6.75
CA GLY A 520 28.31 -22.55 5.59
C GLY A 520 27.09 -23.41 5.96
N VAL A 521 26.35 -23.80 4.92
CA VAL A 521 25.12 -24.60 5.02
C VAL A 521 25.44 -26.05 4.66
N ALA A 522 25.32 -26.94 5.64
CA ALA A 522 25.45 -28.38 5.44
C ALA A 522 24.33 -28.89 4.53
N ARG A 523 23.09 -28.51 4.85
CA ARG A 523 21.88 -28.84 4.09
C ARG A 523 20.81 -27.76 4.25
N GLU A 524 20.27 -27.31 3.14
CA GLU A 524 19.00 -26.58 3.07
C GLU A 524 17.95 -27.47 2.41
N THR A 525 16.71 -27.42 2.90
CA THR A 525 15.57 -28.18 2.39
C THR A 525 14.40 -27.24 2.21
N ILE A 526 13.96 -27.05 0.96
CA ILE A 526 12.79 -26.25 0.59
C ILE A 526 11.64 -27.22 0.29
N GLY A 527 10.74 -27.39 1.26
CA GLY A 527 9.53 -28.22 1.13
C GLY A 527 8.36 -27.41 0.59
N LEU A 528 7.63 -27.99 -0.36
CA LEU A 528 6.50 -27.40 -1.07
C LEU A 528 5.20 -28.11 -0.66
N TYR A 529 4.47 -27.54 0.30
CA TYR A 529 3.24 -28.14 0.81
C TYR A 529 2.05 -27.48 0.14
N PHE A 530 1.51 -28.16 -0.87
CA PHE A 530 0.34 -27.73 -1.61
C PHE A 530 -0.94 -28.04 -0.82
N ASN A 531 -2.01 -27.31 -1.11
CA ASN A 531 -3.34 -27.60 -0.60
C ASN A 531 -4.11 -28.45 -1.62
N GLU A 532 -4.64 -29.59 -1.20
CA GLU A 532 -5.40 -30.50 -2.08
C GLU A 532 -6.78 -29.95 -2.45
N ASP A 533 -7.30 -28.98 -1.71
CA ASP A 533 -8.56 -28.28 -2.02
C ASP A 533 -8.44 -27.26 -3.17
N PHE A 534 -7.25 -27.09 -3.74
CA PHE A 534 -6.99 -26.21 -4.88
C PHE A 534 -6.64 -27.03 -6.13
N TYR A 535 -7.36 -26.78 -7.23
CA TYR A 535 -7.24 -27.56 -8.45
C TYR A 535 -5.91 -27.31 -9.20
N ASP A 536 -5.13 -28.36 -9.42
CA ASP A 536 -3.78 -28.26 -10.01
C ASP A 536 -3.78 -28.25 -11.55
N LYS A 537 -3.68 -27.06 -12.15
CA LYS A 537 -3.46 -26.86 -13.61
C LYS A 537 -1.96 -26.91 -13.99
N GLY A 538 -1.20 -27.80 -13.38
CA GLY A 538 0.27 -27.83 -13.48
C GLY A 538 0.98 -26.76 -12.63
N PHE A 539 0.24 -26.14 -11.69
CA PHE A 539 0.76 -25.24 -10.67
C PHE A 539 1.88 -25.91 -9.85
N ARG A 540 1.69 -27.18 -9.45
CA ARG A 540 2.70 -27.91 -8.67
C ARG A 540 4.01 -28.08 -9.43
N ALA A 541 3.92 -28.49 -10.70
CA ALA A 541 5.07 -28.64 -11.57
C ALA A 541 5.77 -27.30 -11.86
N ALA A 542 5.01 -26.22 -12.08
CA ALA A 542 5.55 -24.88 -12.30
C ALA A 542 6.31 -24.35 -11.07
N ILE A 543 5.73 -24.46 -9.87
CA ILE A 543 6.37 -24.08 -8.60
C ILE A 543 7.65 -24.91 -8.36
N GLN A 544 7.57 -26.23 -8.49
CA GLN A 544 8.73 -27.12 -8.29
C GLN A 544 9.88 -26.76 -9.26
N LEU A 545 9.59 -26.60 -10.55
CA LEU A 545 10.57 -26.23 -11.56
C LEU A 545 11.17 -24.85 -11.30
N ALA A 546 10.36 -23.87 -10.92
CA ALA A 546 10.82 -22.52 -10.61
C ALA A 546 11.78 -22.49 -9.42
N VAL A 547 11.45 -23.17 -8.32
CA VAL A 547 12.33 -23.28 -7.15
C VAL A 547 13.63 -24.00 -7.51
N GLN A 548 13.54 -25.14 -8.18
CA GLN A 548 14.73 -25.89 -8.61
C GLN A 548 15.64 -25.01 -9.47
N LYS A 549 15.11 -24.34 -10.51
CA LYS A 549 15.91 -23.51 -11.42
C LYS A 549 16.48 -22.28 -10.75
N ALA A 550 15.78 -21.67 -9.79
CA ALA A 550 16.31 -20.57 -8.99
C ALA A 550 17.48 -21.02 -8.10
N CYS A 551 17.35 -22.18 -7.44
CA CYS A 551 18.43 -22.76 -6.64
C CYS A 551 19.64 -23.16 -7.49
N GLU A 552 19.42 -23.83 -8.62
CA GLU A 552 20.48 -24.22 -9.57
C GLU A 552 21.23 -23.00 -10.13
N ALA A 553 20.52 -21.92 -10.46
CA ALA A 553 21.12 -20.70 -10.97
C ALA A 553 21.94 -19.94 -9.90
N PHE A 554 21.59 -20.09 -8.62
CA PHE A 554 22.22 -19.37 -7.51
C PHE A 554 23.39 -20.15 -6.88
N HIS A 555 23.27 -21.47 -6.72
CA HIS A 555 24.26 -22.34 -6.10
C HIS A 555 25.08 -23.20 -7.07
N GLY A 556 24.61 -23.36 -8.31
CA GLY A 556 25.14 -24.34 -9.27
C GLY A 556 24.37 -25.66 -9.23
N ILE A 557 24.28 -26.35 -10.37
CA ILE A 557 23.47 -27.56 -10.56
C ILE A 557 23.94 -28.71 -9.65
N ASP A 558 25.24 -28.87 -9.46
CA ASP A 558 25.83 -29.98 -8.69
C ASP A 558 25.49 -29.96 -7.19
N HIS A 559 24.96 -28.83 -6.69
CA HIS A 559 24.57 -28.65 -5.29
C HIS A 559 23.08 -28.91 -5.01
N VAL A 560 22.25 -29.07 -6.05
CA VAL A 560 20.78 -29.01 -5.95
C VAL A 560 20.14 -30.31 -6.42
N VAL A 561 19.25 -30.88 -5.60
CA VAL A 561 18.53 -32.13 -5.89
C VAL A 561 17.03 -31.94 -5.64
N ALA A 562 16.21 -32.12 -6.67
CA ALA A 562 14.75 -32.11 -6.54
C ALA A 562 14.20 -33.54 -6.33
N ASN A 563 13.43 -33.74 -5.27
CA ASN A 563 12.85 -35.02 -4.85
C ASN A 563 11.34 -34.85 -4.62
N GLY A 564 10.55 -34.88 -5.70
CA GLY A 564 9.12 -34.58 -5.65
C GLY A 564 8.87 -33.15 -5.15
N ASN A 565 8.01 -32.99 -4.14
CA ASN A 565 7.65 -31.69 -3.54
C ASN A 565 8.76 -31.08 -2.65
N GLN A 566 10.02 -31.41 -2.89
CA GLN A 566 11.15 -30.95 -2.08
C GLN A 566 12.36 -30.64 -2.96
N VAL A 567 13.02 -29.52 -2.70
CA VAL A 567 14.33 -29.19 -3.26
C VAL A 567 15.34 -29.17 -2.12
N ASP A 568 16.33 -30.06 -2.18
CA ASP A 568 17.47 -30.08 -1.27
C ASP A 568 18.66 -29.35 -1.90
N VAL A 569 19.35 -28.53 -1.11
CA VAL A 569 20.61 -27.87 -1.47
C VAL A 569 21.66 -28.31 -0.43
N THR A 570 22.85 -28.72 -0.87
CA THR A 570 23.85 -29.32 0.05
C THR A 570 25.26 -28.77 -0.12
N ASN A 571 25.98 -28.64 1.01
CA ASN A 571 27.37 -28.19 1.08
C ASN A 571 27.62 -26.86 0.34
N VAL A 572 26.76 -25.87 0.59
CA VAL A 572 26.85 -24.53 -0.02
C VAL A 572 27.33 -23.49 0.99
N ALA A 573 27.94 -22.42 0.48
CA ALA A 573 28.60 -21.42 1.32
C ALA A 573 27.64 -20.47 2.05
N HIS A 574 26.38 -20.39 1.61
CA HIS A 574 25.33 -19.50 2.13
C HIS A 574 23.94 -20.07 1.80
N GLN A 575 22.89 -19.66 2.51
CA GLN A 575 21.52 -20.13 2.24
C GLN A 575 20.90 -19.48 0.97
N THR A 576 19.88 -20.11 0.38
CA THR A 576 19.09 -19.51 -0.71
C THR A 576 18.27 -18.33 -0.20
N PRO A 577 18.44 -17.08 -0.68
CA PRO A 577 17.73 -15.93 -0.13
C PRO A 577 16.21 -16.01 -0.33
N ARG A 578 15.41 -15.66 0.68
CA ARG A 578 13.94 -15.53 0.52
C ARG A 578 13.59 -14.48 -0.54
N LEU A 579 14.40 -13.42 -0.66
CA LEU A 579 14.27 -12.38 -1.69
C LEU A 579 14.41 -12.91 -3.13
N LEU A 580 15.04 -14.07 -3.33
CA LEU A 580 15.12 -14.73 -4.65
C LEU A 580 13.84 -15.52 -4.95
N LEU A 581 13.39 -16.33 -4.00
CA LEU A 581 12.25 -17.24 -4.20
C LEU A 581 10.90 -16.53 -4.09
N GLY A 582 10.77 -15.56 -3.18
CA GLY A 582 9.51 -14.87 -2.86
C GLY A 582 8.79 -14.30 -4.09
N PRO A 583 9.38 -13.32 -4.80
CA PRO A 583 8.75 -12.67 -5.95
C PRO A 583 8.48 -13.64 -7.13
N LEU A 584 9.37 -14.61 -7.33
CA LEU A 584 9.23 -15.64 -8.37
C LEU A 584 8.00 -16.52 -8.12
N LEU A 585 7.83 -16.98 -6.88
CA LEU A 585 6.71 -17.81 -6.47
C LEU A 585 5.40 -17.03 -6.42
N GLU A 586 5.41 -15.80 -5.90
CA GLU A 586 4.21 -14.95 -5.80
C GLU A 586 3.56 -14.72 -7.16
N SER A 587 4.36 -14.55 -8.22
CA SER A 587 3.87 -14.42 -9.60
C SER A 587 3.14 -15.67 -10.09
N ILE A 588 3.66 -16.87 -9.78
CA ILE A 588 3.06 -18.15 -10.18
C ILE A 588 1.81 -18.45 -9.35
N VAL A 589 1.83 -18.13 -8.05
CA VAL A 589 0.68 -18.27 -7.15
C VAL A 589 -0.45 -17.30 -7.55
N ALA A 590 -0.14 -16.07 -7.96
CA ALA A 590 -1.12 -15.11 -8.44
C ALA A 590 -1.88 -15.61 -9.68
N GLU A 591 -1.17 -16.18 -10.66
CA GLU A 591 -1.82 -16.75 -11.85
C GLU A 591 -2.60 -18.04 -11.53
N HIS A 592 -2.16 -18.83 -10.55
CA HIS A 592 -2.94 -19.98 -10.08
C HIS A 592 -4.26 -19.56 -9.40
N LEU A 593 -4.20 -18.56 -8.51
CA LEU A 593 -5.37 -17.99 -7.83
C LEU A 593 -6.28 -17.16 -8.75
N ARG A 594 -5.86 -16.93 -10.00
CA ARG A 594 -6.70 -16.33 -11.03
C ARG A 594 -7.91 -17.19 -11.40
N PHE A 595 -7.90 -18.50 -11.12
CA PHE A 595 -9.03 -19.37 -11.45
C PHE A 595 -9.55 -20.12 -10.21
N PHE A 596 -10.77 -19.78 -9.79
CA PHE A 596 -11.52 -20.55 -8.80
C PHE A 596 -12.32 -21.65 -9.50
N TYR A 597 -12.38 -22.85 -8.94
CA TYR A 597 -13.31 -23.90 -9.38
C TYR A 597 -14.43 -24.03 -8.35
N SER A 598 -15.68 -23.96 -8.81
CA SER A 598 -16.85 -24.19 -7.98
C SER A 598 -17.34 -25.62 -8.16
N ASP A 599 -17.39 -26.39 -7.07
CA ASP A 599 -18.02 -27.71 -7.05
C ASP A 599 -19.54 -27.57 -7.16
N ARG A 600 -20.12 -26.50 -6.58
CA ARG A 600 -21.57 -26.25 -6.63
C ARG A 600 -22.10 -26.03 -8.03
N ILE A 601 -21.42 -25.22 -8.85
CA ILE A 601 -21.88 -24.88 -10.21
C ILE A 601 -21.11 -25.59 -11.33
N GLY A 602 -20.04 -26.33 -10.99
CA GLY A 602 -19.26 -27.13 -11.95
C GLY A 602 -18.51 -26.31 -13.00
N MET A 603 -17.99 -25.14 -12.62
CA MET A 603 -17.39 -24.16 -13.55
C MET A 603 -16.06 -23.59 -13.04
N TYR A 604 -15.25 -23.06 -13.96
CA TYR A 604 -14.07 -22.26 -13.65
C TYR A 604 -14.37 -20.76 -13.79
N ILE A 605 -14.13 -20.04 -12.72
CA ILE A 605 -14.38 -18.61 -12.60
C ILE A 605 -13.05 -17.86 -12.60
N SER A 606 -12.93 -16.83 -13.44
CA SER A 606 -11.78 -15.93 -13.46
C SER A 606 -11.89 -14.90 -12.34
N CYS A 607 -10.92 -14.89 -11.43
CA CYS A 607 -10.69 -13.82 -10.47
C CYS A 607 -10.10 -12.61 -11.21
N GLY A 608 -10.96 -11.70 -11.69
CA GLY A 608 -10.58 -10.52 -12.46
C GLY A 608 -10.64 -10.73 -13.98
N PHE A 609 -10.23 -9.68 -14.72
CA PHE A 609 -10.56 -9.52 -16.14
C PHE A 609 -9.88 -10.52 -17.11
N TYR A 610 -10.64 -10.88 -18.14
CA TYR A 610 -10.10 -11.43 -19.38
C TYR A 610 -9.56 -10.29 -20.26
N ASN A 611 -8.33 -10.40 -20.76
CA ASN A 611 -7.76 -9.50 -21.74
C ASN A 611 -7.33 -10.30 -22.97
N HIS A 612 -8.02 -10.09 -24.09
CA HIS A 612 -7.74 -10.73 -25.38
C HIS A 612 -6.35 -10.35 -25.95
N ASN A 613 -5.83 -9.17 -25.63
CA ASN A 613 -4.64 -8.62 -26.30
C ASN A 613 -3.29 -9.06 -25.70
N THR A 614 -3.28 -9.76 -24.57
CA THR A 614 -2.04 -10.16 -23.89
C THR A 614 -1.53 -11.52 -24.38
N GLY A 615 -0.42 -11.51 -25.13
CA GLY A 615 0.51 -12.62 -25.13
C GLY A 615 1.13 -12.83 -23.72
N PRO A 616 1.96 -13.86 -23.50
CA PRO A 616 2.34 -14.34 -22.16
C PRO A 616 3.21 -13.40 -21.30
N ASN A 617 3.48 -12.17 -21.74
CA ASN A 617 4.24 -11.18 -20.99
C ASN A 617 3.30 -10.20 -20.28
N PHE A 618 2.91 -10.53 -19.04
CA PHE A 618 2.10 -9.66 -18.21
C PHE A 618 2.96 -8.59 -17.51
N SER A 619 2.70 -7.34 -17.84
CA SER A 619 2.96 -6.21 -16.94
C SER A 619 1.63 -5.62 -16.52
N GLY A 620 1.43 -5.34 -15.23
CA GLY A 620 0.15 -4.89 -14.65
C GLY A 620 -0.28 -3.46 -15.03
N ALA A 621 0.09 -2.99 -16.22
CA ALA A 621 -0.15 -1.64 -16.73
C ALA A 621 -1.26 -1.57 -17.79
N ASP A 622 -1.70 -2.70 -18.34
CA ASP A 622 -2.74 -2.73 -19.37
C ASP A 622 -4.10 -2.37 -18.78
N LYS A 623 -4.68 -1.27 -19.29
CA LYS A 623 -6.00 -0.80 -18.87
C LYS A 623 -7.07 -1.79 -19.40
N PRO A 624 -7.98 -2.29 -18.54
CA PRO A 624 -9.12 -3.06 -19.02
C PRO A 624 -9.98 -2.21 -19.96
N THR A 625 -10.57 -2.83 -20.97
CA THR A 625 -11.44 -2.17 -21.96
C THR A 625 -12.65 -1.56 -21.26
N CYS A 626 -12.60 -0.26 -20.99
CA CYS A 626 -13.70 0.46 -20.35
C CYS A 626 -14.88 0.65 -21.31
N ALA A 627 -16.10 0.69 -20.77
CA ALA A 627 -17.35 0.99 -21.49
C ALA A 627 -17.75 0.00 -22.60
N ILE A 628 -17.67 -1.30 -22.31
CA ILE A 628 -18.26 -2.37 -23.13
C ILE A 628 -19.70 -2.69 -22.69
N SER A 629 -20.62 -2.92 -23.62
CA SER A 629 -22.01 -3.32 -23.28
C SER A 629 -22.17 -4.83 -23.15
N PHE A 630 -23.28 -5.27 -22.54
CA PHE A 630 -23.61 -6.69 -22.42
C PHE A 630 -23.66 -7.42 -23.77
N TYR A 631 -24.17 -6.78 -24.82
CA TYR A 631 -24.25 -7.38 -26.15
C TYR A 631 -22.87 -7.50 -26.81
N ASP A 632 -22.02 -6.50 -26.65
CA ASP A 632 -20.63 -6.56 -27.14
C ASP A 632 -19.86 -7.70 -26.44
N VAL A 633 -20.10 -7.93 -25.14
CA VAL A 633 -19.54 -9.08 -24.42
C VAL A 633 -20.15 -10.39 -24.91
N GLN A 634 -21.47 -10.48 -25.12
CA GLN A 634 -22.10 -11.68 -25.71
C GLN A 634 -21.49 -12.03 -27.07
N GLU A 635 -21.22 -11.04 -27.92
CA GLU A 635 -20.58 -11.22 -29.22
C GLU A 635 -19.10 -11.65 -29.08
N LEU A 636 -18.33 -11.03 -28.18
CA LEU A 636 -16.94 -11.44 -27.89
C LEU A 636 -16.83 -12.85 -27.31
N LEU A 637 -17.82 -13.29 -26.52
CA LEU A 637 -17.86 -14.64 -25.96
C LEU A 637 -18.38 -15.68 -26.97
N HIS A 638 -19.02 -15.24 -28.05
CA HIS A 638 -19.59 -16.15 -29.05
C HIS A 638 -18.50 -16.97 -29.75
N GLY A 639 -18.62 -18.30 -29.68
CA GLY A 639 -17.60 -19.22 -30.22
C GLY A 639 -16.41 -19.47 -29.27
N THR A 640 -16.42 -18.94 -28.06
CA THR A 640 -15.46 -19.29 -27.00
C THR A 640 -16.04 -20.35 -26.05
N SER A 641 -15.19 -21.02 -25.27
CA SER A 641 -15.58 -21.80 -24.08
C SER A 641 -15.85 -20.89 -22.86
N THR A 642 -16.28 -19.65 -23.08
CA THR A 642 -16.59 -18.69 -22.02
C THR A 642 -18.02 -18.19 -22.12
N SER A 643 -18.66 -17.99 -20.97
CA SER A 643 -20.08 -17.71 -20.85
C SER A 643 -20.31 -16.64 -19.77
N PHE A 644 -21.51 -16.61 -19.21
CA PHE A 644 -21.92 -15.70 -18.15
C PHE A 644 -22.21 -16.49 -16.87
N LEU A 645 -22.13 -15.88 -15.69
CA LEU A 645 -22.89 -16.42 -14.54
C LEU A 645 -24.36 -16.06 -14.72
N SER A 646 -25.23 -16.96 -14.28
CA SER A 646 -26.58 -16.57 -13.88
C SER A 646 -26.61 -16.03 -12.47
N LEU A 647 -27.64 -15.24 -12.14
CA LEU A 647 -27.82 -14.71 -10.78
C LEU A 647 -27.86 -15.82 -9.73
N GLN A 648 -28.45 -16.97 -10.05
CA GLN A 648 -28.44 -18.15 -9.17
C GLN A 648 -27.01 -18.66 -8.95
N GLN A 649 -26.27 -18.94 -10.03
CA GLN A 649 -24.90 -19.44 -9.94
C GLN A 649 -23.97 -18.46 -9.22
N TYR A 650 -24.15 -17.15 -9.40
CA TYR A 650 -23.42 -16.13 -8.66
C TYR A 650 -23.65 -16.23 -7.14
N TRP A 651 -24.89 -16.41 -6.69
CA TRP A 651 -25.18 -16.57 -5.27
C TRP A 651 -24.71 -17.92 -4.72
N GLU A 652 -24.87 -19.02 -5.48
CA GLU A 652 -24.37 -20.35 -5.11
C GLU A 652 -22.84 -20.32 -4.90
N LEU A 653 -22.11 -19.70 -5.83
CA LEU A 653 -20.67 -19.45 -5.78
C LEU A 653 -20.29 -18.52 -4.62
N TYR A 654 -21.03 -17.43 -4.40
CA TYR A 654 -20.76 -16.49 -3.31
C TYR A 654 -20.93 -17.14 -1.93
N GLU A 655 -21.95 -17.97 -1.76
CA GLU A 655 -22.16 -18.77 -0.55
C GLU A 655 -21.06 -19.82 -0.35
N GLU A 656 -20.65 -20.52 -1.41
CA GLU A 656 -19.55 -21.48 -1.39
C GLU A 656 -18.24 -20.80 -0.97
N CYS A 657 -17.88 -19.69 -1.62
CA CYS A 657 -16.69 -18.91 -1.27
C CYS A 657 -16.78 -18.35 0.17
N THR A 658 -17.98 -17.99 0.65
CA THR A 658 -18.21 -17.55 2.04
C THR A 658 -18.04 -18.70 3.03
N ALA A 659 -18.51 -19.91 2.71
CA ALA A 659 -18.36 -21.11 3.55
C ALA A 659 -16.91 -21.63 3.57
N LEU A 660 -16.20 -21.54 2.45
CA LEU A 660 -14.77 -21.89 2.33
C LEU A 660 -13.83 -20.83 2.91
N GLY A 661 -14.33 -19.61 3.18
CA GLY A 661 -13.51 -18.49 3.62
C GLY A 661 -12.54 -17.96 2.55
N ASP A 662 -12.86 -18.13 1.26
CA ASP A 662 -11.98 -17.74 0.15
C ASP A 662 -11.93 -16.22 -0.01
N ALA A 663 -10.99 -15.59 0.71
CA ALA A 663 -10.85 -14.14 0.72
C ALA A 663 -10.48 -13.54 -0.64
N VAL A 664 -9.81 -14.29 -1.53
CA VAL A 664 -9.40 -13.82 -2.86
C VAL A 664 -10.62 -13.78 -3.78
N MET A 665 -11.37 -14.87 -3.85
CA MET A 665 -12.56 -14.96 -4.68
C MET A 665 -13.69 -14.06 -4.15
N LEU A 666 -13.89 -13.99 -2.83
CA LEU A 666 -14.83 -13.03 -2.23
C LEU A 666 -14.45 -11.57 -2.49
N LYS A 667 -13.16 -11.24 -2.53
CA LYS A 667 -12.69 -9.91 -2.90
C LYS A 667 -12.96 -9.61 -4.37
N SER A 668 -12.80 -10.60 -5.27
CA SER A 668 -13.16 -10.49 -6.69
C SER A 668 -14.66 -10.27 -6.90
N LEU A 669 -15.52 -11.06 -6.26
CA LEU A 669 -16.98 -10.94 -6.33
C LEU A 669 -17.50 -9.63 -5.71
N ARG A 670 -16.76 -9.05 -4.75
CA ARG A 670 -17.15 -7.82 -4.03
C ARG A 670 -16.32 -6.60 -4.43
N ASP A 671 -15.59 -6.61 -5.55
CA ASP A 671 -14.67 -5.50 -5.87
C ASP A 671 -15.45 -4.21 -6.18
N LYS A 672 -15.17 -3.18 -5.38
CA LYS A 672 -15.74 -1.83 -5.50
C LYS A 672 -15.36 -1.09 -6.79
N LYS A 673 -14.37 -1.56 -7.55
CA LYS A 673 -13.84 -0.90 -8.75
C LYS A 673 -14.60 -1.24 -10.03
N TYR A 674 -15.32 -2.35 -10.07
CA TYR A 674 -15.96 -2.83 -11.29
C TYR A 674 -17.36 -3.36 -11.05
N VAL A 675 -18.12 -3.45 -12.13
CA VAL A 675 -19.37 -4.20 -12.20
C VAL A 675 -19.21 -5.20 -13.32
N GLU A 676 -18.82 -6.39 -12.88
CA GLU A 676 -19.13 -7.72 -13.40
C GLU A 676 -20.37 -7.74 -14.37
N LEU A 677 -20.47 -8.58 -15.45
CA LEU A 677 -21.62 -8.63 -16.45
C LEU A 677 -22.34 -10.03 -16.69
N LEU A 678 -23.69 -10.27 -16.47
CA LEU A 678 -24.50 -11.52 -16.16
C LEU A 678 -25.44 -11.89 -17.30
N ASP A 679 -25.79 -13.18 -17.34
CA ASP A 679 -26.96 -13.69 -18.05
C ASP A 679 -28.10 -14.05 -17.08
N THR A 680 -29.16 -13.25 -17.02
CA THR A 680 -30.33 -13.55 -16.18
C THR A 680 -31.63 -13.14 -16.83
N ILE A 681 -32.51 -14.11 -17.05
CA ILE A 681 -33.86 -13.91 -17.56
C ILE A 681 -34.81 -13.74 -16.37
N VAL A 682 -35.13 -12.50 -16.01
CA VAL A 682 -36.21 -12.22 -15.06
C VAL A 682 -37.55 -12.42 -15.77
N ARG A 683 -38.20 -13.57 -15.53
CA ARG A 683 -39.58 -13.78 -15.98
C ARG A 683 -40.51 -12.88 -15.17
N ALA A 684 -41.16 -11.94 -15.83
CA ALA A 684 -42.20 -11.13 -15.21
C ALA A 684 -43.37 -12.01 -14.76
N SER A 685 -43.70 -11.99 -13.47
CA SER A 685 -45.09 -12.06 -13.06
C SER A 685 -45.74 -10.73 -13.42
N ASP A 686 -46.92 -10.75 -14.04
CA ASP A 686 -47.56 -9.60 -14.70
C ASP A 686 -47.54 -8.28 -13.89
N THR A 687 -46.52 -7.43 -14.10
CA THR A 687 -46.61 -5.98 -14.35
C THR A 687 -45.23 -5.30 -14.41
N ARG A 688 -44.98 -4.64 -15.55
CA ARG A 688 -44.08 -3.49 -15.82
C ARG A 688 -42.68 -3.38 -15.15
N ASP A 689 -41.68 -3.30 -16.04
CA ASP A 689 -40.44 -2.50 -15.95
C ASP A 689 -39.47 -2.75 -14.79
N TYR A 690 -38.49 -3.66 -14.97
CA TYR A 690 -37.30 -3.71 -14.11
C TYR A 690 -35.95 -3.82 -14.82
N LYS A 691 -35.00 -3.20 -14.11
CA LYS A 691 -33.62 -2.84 -14.45
C LYS A 691 -32.67 -4.06 -14.43
N TYR A 692 -31.63 -4.03 -15.26
CA TYR A 692 -30.60 -5.07 -15.34
C TYR A 692 -29.48 -4.91 -14.30
N LEU A 693 -28.92 -6.04 -13.84
CA LEU A 693 -27.67 -6.20 -13.07
C LEU A 693 -26.94 -7.46 -13.57
N ILE A 694 -25.60 -7.46 -13.53
CA ILE A 694 -24.74 -8.13 -14.52
C ILE A 694 -23.43 -8.74 -13.72
N SER A 695 -22.85 -9.99 -13.98
CA SER A 695 -21.56 -10.81 -13.69
C SER A 695 -21.14 -12.02 -14.65
N VAL A 696 -19.89 -12.16 -15.19
CA VAL A 696 -19.41 -13.06 -16.33
C VAL A 696 -18.63 -14.34 -15.88
N CYS A 697 -18.71 -15.53 -16.56
CA CYS A 697 -17.89 -16.73 -16.23
C CYS A 697 -17.66 -17.82 -17.31
N SER A 698 -16.52 -18.54 -17.27
CA SER A 698 -16.14 -19.55 -18.28
C SER A 698 -16.60 -21.00 -18.04
N LYS A 699 -16.73 -21.78 -19.13
CA LYS A 699 -17.10 -23.21 -19.13
C LYS A 699 -16.30 -24.00 -20.18
N TYR A 700 -15.30 -24.74 -19.73
CA TYR A 700 -14.56 -25.70 -20.57
C TYR A 700 -15.22 -27.09 -20.54
N ASP A 701 -15.29 -27.73 -21.71
CA ASP A 701 -15.50 -29.18 -21.90
C ASP A 701 -14.13 -29.90 -22.00
#